data_AF-A0A554N555-F1
#
_entry.id   AF-A0A554N555-F1
#
_cell.length_a   1.000
_cell.length_b   1.000
_cell.length_c   1.000
_cell.angle_alpha   90.00
_cell.angle_beta   90.00
_cell.angle_gamma   90.00
#
_symmetry.space_group_name_H-M   'P 1'
#
loop_
_entity.id
_entity.type
_entity.pdbx_description
1 polymer ?
#
loop_
_entity_poly.entity_id
_entity_poly.type
_entity_poly.pdbx_seq_one_letter_code
_entity_poly.pdbx_strand_id
1 'polypeptide(L)'
;MQPTEPTSDRPRRTRRATVASVAGVVATVLAVLVAPNLAVQPAVAAAADCSAGRVLNVVAHPDDDLLFQGTDLRKDIDAGRCVRSVIVTAGDAGKPDWYWQERQVGLMAAYASMAGVDPASTTGSTTVAGRTLLTETLTADPRISLVFMDLPDGNVEGNGFWANGYESLQRLYTGDMDTLHTVADAPHSATYTLAQLRATLQGIVQDFAPTDIHTLDHEGEYGDGDHSDHHTVAYLTDQVQRQYTGAHGFTGYMGYPIADRPANLTTAQTQAKADAFFTYAAHDGETCASYQACSARPETSWLSRQYTAGSPVPTNPTDPTDPTPTHTDVTGSASVTASAENPADGQTAVKAVDGVVSGYPDAPTAEWVAPSGRAGTWIQLGWAKATALDAVDLADRPNTVDQVLGGTLTFSDGSSVQVPALSNGGAVQRITFAARSVTWVRFTVTSVSGGTQNVGLAEIRALAPADTTPTPTPTRTDVTGSASVTASAENPADGQTAVKAVDGVVSGYPDAPTAEWVAPSGRAGTWIQLGWAKATALDAVDLADRPNTVDQVLGGTLTFSDGSSVQVPALSNGGAVQRITFAARSVTWVRFTVTSVSGGTQNVGLAEIRALSPASSSGGTTPTPTPTPTPTPTPTPTPTPTPTPTPTPTPAPGLRDVTGSATPTAIADNPADGQTVAKAVDGVVSGHPVDHTAEWAVPWGRTGIWIQLDWAAPVALQRIVLHDRPNSDDQITSGTLTFSDGSQVAVGELPNDGSARTVDFTARNVTWVRFTTTGVSNSTINVGLSEVRAWAAG
;
A
#
# COMPACT_ATOMS: atom_id res chain seq x y z
N MET A 1 -24.47 -64.27 -37.89
CA MET A 1 -23.39 -64.53 -38.88
C MET A 1 -22.07 -64.41 -38.14
N GLN A 2 -21.23 -65.44 -38.27
CA GLN A 2 -19.81 -65.48 -37.88
C GLN A 2 -18.97 -65.18 -39.15
N PRO A 3 -17.62 -65.11 -39.14
CA PRO A 3 -16.64 -65.08 -38.04
C PRO A 3 -15.60 -63.93 -38.24
N THR A 4 -14.38 -63.82 -37.68
CA THR A 4 -13.50 -64.75 -36.92
C THR A 4 -12.50 -63.98 -36.04
N GLU A 5 -12.20 -64.56 -34.88
CA GLU A 5 -11.04 -64.31 -34.00
C GLU A 5 -9.76 -65.04 -34.57
N PRO A 6 -8.55 -65.15 -33.94
CA PRO A 6 -8.34 -65.48 -32.51
C PRO A 6 -7.09 -64.89 -31.78
N THR A 7 -6.99 -65.29 -30.51
CA THR A 7 -6.03 -64.96 -29.45
C THR A 7 -4.92 -66.02 -29.20
N SER A 8 -4.17 -65.82 -28.09
CA SER A 8 -3.20 -66.69 -27.38
C SER A 8 -1.71 -66.64 -27.80
N ASP A 9 -0.71 -66.87 -26.91
CA ASP A 9 -0.75 -67.26 -25.47
C ASP A 9 0.49 -66.83 -24.63
N ARG A 10 0.45 -67.13 -23.32
CA ARG A 10 1.57 -67.24 -22.34
C ARG A 10 1.99 -68.74 -22.22
N PRO A 11 3.06 -69.20 -21.49
CA PRO A 11 3.62 -68.63 -20.25
C PRO A 11 5.12 -68.94 -19.87
N ARG A 12 5.48 -68.60 -18.60
CA ARG A 12 6.45 -69.27 -17.67
C ARG A 12 7.99 -69.26 -17.88
N ARG A 13 8.66 -68.39 -17.10
CA ARG A 13 9.60 -68.67 -15.98
C ARG A 13 10.61 -69.88 -16.03
N THR A 14 11.90 -69.55 -15.79
CA THR A 14 12.90 -70.13 -14.82
C THR A 14 14.26 -70.74 -15.27
N ARG A 15 15.34 -70.16 -14.68
CA ARG A 15 16.55 -70.75 -14.02
C ARG A 15 17.78 -71.31 -14.80
N ARG A 16 18.91 -70.58 -14.58
CA ARG A 16 20.25 -70.99 -14.05
C ARG A 16 21.31 -71.76 -14.90
N ALA A 17 22.52 -71.16 -14.91
CA ALA A 17 23.89 -71.75 -14.85
C ALA A 17 24.40 -72.56 -16.09
N THR A 18 25.70 -72.79 -16.36
CA THR A 18 26.96 -72.66 -15.56
C THR A 18 28.22 -72.56 -16.48
N VAL A 19 29.26 -71.83 -16.05
CA VAL A 19 30.76 -72.01 -16.18
C VAL A 19 31.41 -72.86 -17.30
N ALA A 20 32.48 -72.33 -17.95
CA ALA A 20 33.78 -73.00 -18.30
C ALA A 20 34.73 -72.07 -19.15
N SER A 21 35.94 -71.68 -18.69
CA SER A 21 37.28 -72.25 -19.07
C SER A 21 37.98 -71.54 -20.29
N VAL A 22 39.32 -71.39 -20.46
CA VAL A 22 40.56 -71.71 -19.67
C VAL A 22 41.80 -70.96 -20.27
N ALA A 23 42.83 -70.66 -19.43
CA ALA A 23 44.26 -70.31 -19.72
C ALA A 23 44.62 -69.10 -20.65
N GLY A 24 45.77 -68.40 -20.51
CA GLY A 24 46.85 -68.42 -19.49
C GLY A 24 48.28 -68.35 -20.11
N VAL A 25 49.20 -67.51 -19.56
CA VAL A 25 50.69 -67.62 -19.63
C VAL A 25 51.34 -66.64 -18.62
N VAL A 26 52.59 -66.92 -18.23
CA VAL A 26 53.32 -66.44 -17.03
C VAL A 26 54.46 -65.46 -17.36
N ALA A 27 54.73 -64.45 -16.51
CA ALA A 27 56.09 -63.98 -16.20
C ALA A 27 56.18 -63.08 -14.93
N THR A 28 56.86 -63.61 -13.92
CA THR A 28 57.39 -63.02 -12.67
C THR A 28 58.05 -61.63 -12.73
N VAL A 29 57.87 -60.80 -11.68
CA VAL A 29 58.94 -60.44 -10.69
C VAL A 29 58.30 -60.27 -9.31
N LEU A 30 58.94 -60.80 -8.26
CA LEU A 30 58.55 -60.62 -6.86
C LEU A 30 59.41 -59.51 -6.23
N ALA A 31 58.78 -58.48 -5.64
CA ALA A 31 59.45 -57.56 -4.74
C ALA A 31 58.53 -57.28 -3.54
N VAL A 32 58.92 -57.77 -2.36
CA VAL A 32 58.15 -57.60 -1.13
C VAL A 32 58.35 -56.18 -0.60
N LEU A 33 57.28 -55.40 -0.56
CA LEU A 33 57.16 -54.21 0.27
C LEU A 33 56.00 -54.40 1.24
N VAL A 34 56.31 -54.45 2.53
CA VAL A 34 55.31 -54.43 3.59
C VAL A 34 54.75 -53.02 3.67
N ALA A 35 53.60 -52.78 3.02
CA ALA A 35 52.78 -51.60 3.29
C ALA A 35 51.80 -51.92 4.43
N PRO A 36 51.60 -51.00 5.40
CA PRO A 36 50.61 -51.22 6.46
C PRO A 36 49.19 -51.19 5.89
N ASN A 37 48.23 -51.75 6.62
CA ASN A 37 46.81 -51.57 6.36
C ASN A 37 46.46 -50.08 6.42
N LEU A 38 46.43 -49.42 5.25
CA LEU A 38 45.74 -48.15 5.10
C LEU A 38 44.25 -48.44 5.14
N ALA A 39 43.67 -48.32 6.34
CA ALA A 39 42.24 -48.08 6.45
C ALA A 39 41.93 -46.84 5.60
N VAL A 40 41.06 -47.00 4.60
CA VAL A 40 40.51 -45.87 3.87
C VAL A 40 39.65 -45.11 4.88
N GLN A 41 40.22 -44.07 5.49
CA GLN A 41 39.42 -43.09 6.20
C GLN A 41 38.46 -42.47 5.18
N PRO A 42 37.16 -42.33 5.51
CA PRO A 42 36.28 -41.53 4.67
C PRO A 42 36.90 -40.14 4.53
N ALA A 43 36.96 -39.63 3.30
CA ALA A 43 37.42 -38.27 3.08
C ALA A 43 36.48 -37.33 3.86
N VAL A 44 37.02 -36.68 4.89
CA VAL A 44 36.29 -35.61 5.58
C VAL A 44 36.02 -34.56 4.52
N ALA A 45 34.74 -34.28 4.26
CA ALA A 45 34.34 -33.24 3.31
C ALA A 45 35.08 -31.96 3.68
N ALA A 46 35.79 -31.36 2.71
CA ALA A 46 36.51 -30.12 2.97
C ALA A 46 35.49 -29.07 3.40
N ALA A 47 35.75 -28.39 4.52
CA ALA A 47 34.89 -27.32 4.98
C ALA A 47 34.76 -26.26 3.88
N ALA A 48 33.53 -25.84 3.58
CA ALA A 48 33.27 -24.91 2.49
C ALA A 48 34.05 -23.60 2.69
N ASP A 49 34.64 -23.07 1.62
CA ASP A 49 35.29 -21.76 1.66
C ASP A 49 34.22 -20.68 1.66
N CYS A 50 34.08 -20.00 2.80
CA CYS A 50 33.15 -18.89 3.00
C CYS A 50 33.88 -17.53 3.03
N SER A 51 35.07 -17.42 2.43
CA SER A 51 35.84 -16.17 2.39
C SER A 51 35.15 -15.04 1.61
N ALA A 52 34.24 -15.38 0.69
CA ALA A 52 33.34 -14.44 0.00
C ALA A 52 32.15 -13.93 0.87
N GLY A 53 32.07 -14.36 2.14
CA GLY A 53 31.00 -13.99 3.07
C GLY A 53 29.95 -15.07 3.26
N ARG A 54 28.99 -14.78 4.15
CA ARG A 54 28.01 -15.74 4.66
C ARG A 54 26.62 -15.09 4.67
N VAL A 55 25.68 -15.67 3.93
CA VAL A 55 24.31 -15.17 3.79
C VAL A 55 23.37 -16.11 4.52
N LEU A 56 22.56 -15.56 5.42
CA LEU A 56 21.51 -16.30 6.10
C LEU A 56 20.14 -15.75 5.66
N ASN A 57 19.41 -16.51 4.86
CA ASN A 57 18.00 -16.20 4.59
C ASN A 57 17.14 -16.87 5.67
N VAL A 58 16.13 -16.19 6.19
CA VAL A 58 15.17 -16.75 7.16
C VAL A 58 13.77 -16.45 6.66
N VAL A 59 13.05 -17.49 6.26
CA VAL A 59 11.74 -17.42 5.59
C VAL A 59 10.73 -18.36 6.24
N ALA A 60 9.45 -18.15 5.99
CA ALA A 60 8.39 -18.95 6.60
C ALA A 60 8.23 -20.28 5.89
N HIS A 61 8.11 -20.26 4.56
CA HIS A 61 7.72 -21.40 3.74
C HIS A 61 8.83 -21.82 2.76
N PRO A 62 8.83 -23.08 2.30
CA PRO A 62 9.68 -23.50 1.20
C PRO A 62 9.13 -23.01 -0.15
N ASP A 63 9.47 -21.77 -0.53
CA ASP A 63 9.29 -21.10 -1.85
C ASP A 63 9.49 -19.58 -1.75
N ASP A 64 9.16 -18.99 -0.60
CA ASP A 64 9.34 -17.58 -0.22
C ASP A 64 10.64 -16.94 -0.76
N ASP A 65 11.77 -17.62 -0.61
CA ASP A 65 13.07 -17.09 -1.01
C ASP A 65 13.29 -17.04 -2.53
N LEU A 66 12.64 -17.95 -3.27
CA LEU A 66 12.56 -17.92 -4.73
C LEU A 66 11.60 -16.83 -5.20
N LEU A 67 10.45 -16.67 -4.51
CA LEU A 67 9.35 -15.78 -4.90
C LEU A 67 9.57 -14.31 -4.56
N PHE A 68 10.25 -13.95 -3.46
CA PHE A 68 10.34 -12.56 -3.01
C PHE A 68 11.77 -11.97 -3.01
N GLN A 69 12.80 -12.82 -2.94
CA GLN A 69 14.21 -12.40 -2.90
C GLN A 69 15.13 -13.14 -3.90
N GLY A 70 14.56 -13.93 -4.82
CA GLY A 70 15.28 -14.88 -5.68
C GLY A 70 16.40 -14.28 -6.54
N THR A 71 16.33 -12.98 -6.88
CA THR A 71 17.38 -12.30 -7.64
C THR A 71 18.65 -12.05 -6.81
N ASP A 72 18.49 -11.73 -5.52
CA ASP A 72 19.62 -11.50 -4.62
C ASP A 72 20.19 -12.83 -4.12
N LEU A 73 19.30 -13.80 -3.84
CA LEU A 73 19.67 -15.20 -3.58
C LEU A 73 20.55 -15.78 -4.68
N ARG A 74 20.15 -15.64 -5.96
CA ARG A 74 20.94 -16.08 -7.11
C ARG A 74 22.29 -15.38 -7.20
N LYS A 75 22.30 -14.06 -7.01
CA LYS A 75 23.51 -13.21 -7.00
C LYS A 75 24.50 -13.62 -5.91
N ASP A 76 24.03 -14.03 -4.73
CA ASP A 76 24.88 -14.49 -3.64
C ASP A 76 25.49 -15.88 -3.90
N ILE A 77 24.72 -16.80 -4.51
CA ILE A 77 25.23 -18.08 -4.98
C ILE A 77 26.35 -17.88 -6.01
N ASP A 78 26.12 -16.99 -7.00
CA ASP A 78 27.06 -16.65 -8.08
C ASP A 78 28.31 -15.93 -7.59
N ALA A 79 28.18 -15.09 -6.55
CA ALA A 79 29.29 -14.37 -5.93
C ALA A 79 30.23 -15.27 -5.10
N GLY A 80 30.03 -16.60 -5.09
CA GLY A 80 30.90 -17.54 -4.40
C GLY A 80 30.66 -17.63 -2.89
N ARG A 81 29.56 -17.06 -2.39
CA ARG A 81 29.27 -16.94 -0.95
C ARG A 81 28.81 -18.28 -0.36
N CYS A 82 28.89 -18.40 0.96
CA CYS A 82 28.20 -19.49 1.67
C CYS A 82 26.77 -19.04 1.97
N VAL A 83 25.79 -19.75 1.41
CA VAL A 83 24.36 -19.44 1.55
C VAL A 83 23.71 -20.50 2.42
N ARG A 84 23.02 -20.04 3.47
CA ARG A 84 22.19 -20.88 4.32
C ARG A 84 20.79 -20.30 4.39
N SER A 85 19.78 -21.13 4.17
CA SER A 85 18.39 -20.70 4.32
C SER A 85 17.70 -21.49 5.41
N VAL A 86 17.03 -20.79 6.31
CA VAL A 86 16.25 -21.34 7.42
C VAL A 86 14.78 -21.24 7.05
N ILE A 87 14.14 -22.38 6.91
CA ILE A 87 12.73 -22.50 6.58
C ILE A 87 12.03 -22.86 7.89
N VAL A 88 11.21 -21.93 8.40
CA VAL A 88 10.71 -21.98 9.78
C VAL A 88 9.49 -22.89 9.91
N THR A 89 8.57 -22.89 8.94
CA THR A 89 7.43 -23.81 8.88
C THR A 89 7.70 -24.95 7.90
N ALA A 90 6.94 -26.03 7.98
CA ALA A 90 6.91 -27.06 6.95
C ALA A 90 6.25 -26.56 5.65
N GLY A 91 5.47 -25.47 5.68
CA GLY A 91 4.57 -25.07 4.60
C GLY A 91 3.56 -26.17 4.28
N ASP A 92 3.05 -26.86 5.31
CA ASP A 92 2.24 -28.06 5.15
C ASP A 92 0.80 -27.78 4.71
N ALA A 93 0.29 -26.55 4.89
CA ALA A 93 -1.09 -26.18 4.60
C ALA A 93 -2.16 -27.16 5.16
N GLY A 94 -1.88 -27.83 6.29
CA GLY A 94 -2.71 -28.89 6.87
C GLY A 94 -2.77 -30.20 6.08
N LYS A 95 -1.83 -30.43 5.14
CA LYS A 95 -1.72 -31.62 4.28
C LYS A 95 -0.71 -32.64 4.87
N PRO A 96 -0.70 -33.90 4.39
CA PRO A 96 0.12 -34.96 4.97
C PRO A 96 1.64 -34.80 4.71
N ASP A 97 2.43 -35.60 5.43
CA ASP A 97 3.89 -35.71 5.37
C ASP A 97 4.52 -35.61 3.98
N TRP A 98 4.06 -36.42 3.03
CA TRP A 98 4.60 -36.46 1.66
C TRP A 98 4.52 -35.13 0.91
N TYR A 99 3.57 -34.24 1.27
CA TYR A 99 3.42 -32.95 0.61
C TYR A 99 4.55 -32.00 1.00
N TRP A 100 4.70 -31.72 2.30
CA TRP A 100 5.73 -30.80 2.76
C TRP A 100 7.15 -31.35 2.58
N GLN A 101 7.34 -32.67 2.66
CA GLN A 101 8.64 -33.30 2.38
C GLN A 101 9.08 -33.11 0.92
N GLU A 102 8.17 -33.24 -0.06
CA GLU A 102 8.49 -32.94 -1.46
C GLU A 102 8.79 -31.44 -1.67
N ARG A 103 8.12 -30.52 -0.96
CA ARG A 103 8.50 -29.09 -0.98
C ARG A 103 9.96 -28.86 -0.52
N GLN A 104 10.43 -29.56 0.51
CA GLN A 104 11.83 -29.49 0.96
C GLN A 104 12.81 -30.01 -0.11
N VAL A 105 12.46 -31.11 -0.80
CA VAL A 105 13.25 -31.67 -1.92
C VAL A 105 13.28 -30.70 -3.10
N GLY A 106 12.13 -30.13 -3.48
CA GLY A 106 12.01 -29.15 -4.55
C GLY A 106 12.81 -27.88 -4.30
N LEU A 107 12.86 -27.42 -3.04
CA LEU A 107 13.64 -26.23 -2.69
C LEU A 107 15.14 -26.50 -2.87
N MET A 108 15.64 -27.66 -2.42
CA MET A 108 17.04 -28.03 -2.66
C MET A 108 17.35 -28.20 -4.16
N ALA A 109 16.40 -28.72 -4.95
CA ALA A 109 16.55 -28.82 -6.41
C ALA A 109 16.63 -27.44 -7.09
N ALA A 110 15.83 -26.45 -6.65
CA ALA A 110 15.91 -25.07 -7.15
C ALA A 110 17.25 -24.41 -6.80
N TYR A 111 17.77 -24.62 -5.59
CA TYR A 111 19.10 -24.15 -5.18
C TYR A 111 20.23 -24.78 -6.01
N ALA A 112 20.15 -26.09 -6.29
CA ALA A 112 21.10 -26.78 -7.17
C ALA A 112 21.05 -26.26 -8.61
N SER A 113 19.83 -25.98 -9.12
CA SER A 113 19.60 -25.39 -10.44
C SER A 113 20.22 -23.99 -10.55
N MET A 114 20.06 -23.13 -9.53
CA MET A 114 20.74 -21.84 -9.45
C MET A 114 22.27 -21.99 -9.43
N ALA A 115 22.81 -22.91 -8.64
CA ALA A 115 24.25 -23.17 -8.59
C ALA A 115 24.80 -23.87 -9.86
N GLY A 116 23.94 -24.42 -10.73
CA GLY A 116 24.33 -25.17 -11.91
C GLY A 116 24.95 -26.54 -11.61
N VAL A 117 24.54 -27.18 -10.51
CA VAL A 117 25.11 -28.46 -10.01
C VAL A 117 24.05 -29.55 -9.87
N ASP A 118 24.49 -30.77 -9.60
CA ASP A 118 23.62 -31.91 -9.32
C ASP A 118 22.87 -31.70 -7.97
N PRO A 119 21.55 -31.99 -7.89
CA PRO A 119 20.74 -31.74 -6.70
C PRO A 119 20.96 -32.73 -5.55
N ALA A 120 21.85 -33.73 -5.69
CA ALA A 120 22.17 -34.64 -4.60
C ALA A 120 22.71 -33.91 -3.36
N SER A 121 21.91 -33.86 -2.30
CA SER A 121 22.29 -33.33 -1.00
C SER A 121 22.80 -34.41 -0.05
N THR A 122 23.47 -33.97 1.01
CA THR A 122 23.82 -34.79 2.18
C THR A 122 22.96 -34.33 3.35
N THR A 123 22.07 -35.21 3.80
CA THR A 123 21.29 -35.04 5.03
C THR A 123 22.19 -35.03 6.26
N GLY A 124 21.92 -34.10 7.17
CA GLY A 124 22.60 -33.96 8.46
C GLY A 124 21.68 -33.32 9.50
N SER A 125 22.29 -32.88 10.60
CA SER A 125 21.59 -32.06 11.59
C SER A 125 22.55 -31.07 12.23
N THR A 126 22.02 -29.95 12.71
CA THR A 126 22.69 -29.01 13.61
C THR A 126 22.00 -29.00 14.97
N THR A 127 22.68 -28.59 16.04
CA THR A 127 22.07 -28.46 17.37
C THR A 127 22.37 -27.11 17.99
N VAL A 128 21.34 -26.28 18.14
CA VAL A 128 21.40 -24.91 18.62
C VAL A 128 20.36 -24.68 19.72
N ALA A 129 20.72 -23.96 20.79
CA ALA A 129 19.84 -23.74 21.96
C ALA A 129 19.18 -25.01 22.57
N GLY A 130 19.80 -26.18 22.39
CA GLY A 130 19.26 -27.48 22.82
C GLY A 130 18.22 -28.09 21.88
N ARG A 131 18.07 -27.58 20.65
CA ARG A 131 17.20 -28.10 19.59
C ARG A 131 18.03 -28.67 18.46
N THR A 132 17.70 -29.88 18.04
CA THR A 132 18.29 -30.51 16.85
C THR A 132 17.41 -30.17 15.65
N LEU A 133 18.00 -29.61 14.60
CA LEU A 133 17.31 -29.18 13.38
C LEU A 133 17.84 -29.98 12.19
N LEU A 134 16.95 -30.33 11.26
CA LEU A 134 17.31 -31.00 10.02
C LEU A 134 18.17 -30.05 9.17
N THR A 135 19.22 -30.57 8.54
CA THR A 135 20.02 -29.81 7.58
C THR A 135 20.23 -30.58 6.30
N GLU A 136 20.00 -29.96 5.16
CA GLU A 136 20.38 -30.49 3.84
C GLU A 136 21.52 -29.62 3.27
N THR A 137 22.53 -30.23 2.67
CA THR A 137 23.69 -29.50 2.09
C THR A 137 24.03 -30.08 0.73
N LEU A 138 24.19 -29.24 -0.31
CA LEU A 138 24.52 -29.74 -1.65
C LEU A 138 25.87 -30.46 -1.65
N THR A 139 25.89 -31.70 -2.14
CA THR A 139 27.12 -32.52 -2.15
C THR A 139 28.14 -31.98 -3.17
N ALA A 140 27.65 -31.44 -4.29
CA ALA A 140 28.47 -30.84 -5.32
C ALA A 140 28.95 -29.41 -4.98
N ASP A 141 28.24 -28.70 -4.09
CA ASP A 141 28.62 -27.36 -3.64
C ASP A 141 28.25 -27.13 -2.16
N PRO A 142 29.10 -27.57 -1.21
CA PRO A 142 28.80 -27.53 0.22
C PRO A 142 28.79 -26.13 0.83
N ARG A 143 28.94 -25.06 0.01
CA ARG A 143 28.65 -23.68 0.41
C ARG A 143 27.15 -23.44 0.63
N ILE A 144 26.30 -24.27 0.05
CA ILE A 144 24.84 -24.12 0.00
C ILE A 144 24.19 -25.13 0.94
N SER A 145 23.37 -24.63 1.88
CA SER A 145 22.66 -25.47 2.85
C SER A 145 21.27 -24.94 3.20
N LEU A 146 20.35 -25.85 3.50
CA LEU A 146 19.02 -25.55 4.03
C LEU A 146 18.93 -26.07 5.47
N VAL A 147 18.18 -25.38 6.32
CA VAL A 147 17.86 -25.78 7.69
C VAL A 147 16.36 -25.73 7.86
N PHE A 148 15.75 -26.83 8.27
CA PHE A 148 14.31 -26.93 8.47
C PHE A 148 13.97 -27.01 9.97
N MET A 149 12.97 -26.21 10.38
CA MET A 149 12.45 -26.22 11.75
C MET A 149 11.12 -26.97 11.90
N ASP A 150 10.48 -27.32 10.78
CA ASP A 150 9.29 -28.18 10.69
C ASP A 150 8.11 -27.77 11.60
N LEU A 151 7.92 -26.46 11.82
CA LEU A 151 6.74 -25.93 12.53
C LEU A 151 5.50 -25.93 11.61
N PRO A 152 4.26 -26.00 12.13
CA PRO A 152 3.08 -26.00 11.29
C PRO A 152 2.86 -24.64 10.63
N ASP A 153 2.33 -24.70 9.41
CA ASP A 153 1.82 -23.57 8.65
C ASP A 153 0.64 -22.91 9.38
N GLY A 154 0.71 -21.59 9.55
CA GLY A 154 -0.24 -20.75 10.25
C GLY A 154 -1.47 -20.35 9.43
N ASN A 155 -1.53 -20.66 8.12
CA ASN A 155 -2.47 -20.10 7.16
C ASN A 155 -2.33 -18.56 7.03
N VAL A 156 -2.90 -17.97 5.97
CA VAL A 156 -2.77 -16.54 5.65
C VAL A 156 -3.05 -15.65 6.86
N GLU A 157 -4.15 -15.92 7.56
CA GLU A 157 -4.65 -15.14 8.71
C GLU A 157 -4.13 -15.62 10.09
N GLY A 158 -3.12 -16.50 10.14
CA GLY A 158 -2.49 -16.95 11.39
C GLY A 158 -3.35 -17.85 12.29
N ASN A 159 -4.47 -18.36 11.78
CA ASN A 159 -5.41 -19.22 12.51
C ASN A 159 -4.94 -20.68 12.66
N GLY A 160 -3.93 -21.10 11.90
CA GLY A 160 -3.47 -22.48 11.80
C GLY A 160 -4.46 -23.43 11.12
N PHE A 161 -4.03 -24.67 10.91
CA PHE A 161 -4.87 -25.74 10.33
C PHE A 161 -5.36 -26.72 11.39
N TRP A 162 -6.56 -27.29 11.16
CA TRP A 162 -7.18 -28.27 12.05
C TRP A 162 -6.29 -29.51 12.30
N ALA A 163 -5.51 -29.92 11.28
CA ALA A 163 -4.61 -31.07 11.33
C ALA A 163 -3.49 -30.88 12.38
N ASN A 164 -3.07 -29.63 12.57
CA ASN A 164 -2.05 -29.20 13.52
C ASN A 164 -2.66 -28.57 14.79
N GLY A 165 -3.93 -28.86 15.09
CA GLY A 165 -4.60 -28.34 16.30
C GLY A 165 -4.84 -26.83 16.31
N TYR A 166 -4.78 -26.15 15.16
CA TYR A 166 -4.82 -24.69 15.02
C TYR A 166 -3.62 -23.96 15.69
N GLU A 167 -2.50 -24.67 15.88
CA GLU A 167 -1.25 -24.04 16.28
C GLU A 167 -0.65 -23.23 15.11
N SER A 168 -0.07 -22.05 15.39
CA SER A 168 0.53 -21.15 14.40
C SER A 168 1.64 -20.27 15.01
N LEU A 169 2.50 -19.68 14.18
CA LEU A 169 3.54 -18.76 14.65
C LEU A 169 2.93 -17.46 15.21
N GLN A 170 1.96 -16.86 14.51
CA GLN A 170 1.31 -15.62 14.97
C GLN A 170 0.74 -15.78 16.38
N ARG A 171 -0.01 -16.86 16.65
CA ARG A 171 -0.62 -17.08 17.98
C ARG A 171 0.41 -17.31 19.09
N LEU A 172 1.55 -17.93 18.78
CA LEU A 172 2.67 -18.04 19.72
C LEU A 172 3.35 -16.68 19.98
N TYR A 173 3.39 -15.82 18.97
CA TYR A 173 4.04 -14.52 19.02
C TYR A 173 3.19 -13.45 19.74
N THR A 174 1.87 -13.43 19.50
CA THR A 174 0.90 -12.55 20.18
C THR A 174 0.62 -12.97 21.63
N GLY A 175 0.85 -14.24 21.97
CA GLY A 175 0.56 -14.80 23.29
C GLY A 175 -0.82 -15.45 23.41
N ASP A 176 -1.51 -15.69 22.29
CA ASP A 176 -2.75 -16.48 22.22
C ASP A 176 -2.52 -18.00 22.40
N MET A 177 -1.25 -18.40 22.55
CA MET A 177 -0.81 -19.77 22.82
C MET A 177 0.58 -19.79 23.50
N ASP A 178 0.76 -20.66 24.51
CA ASP A 178 2.03 -20.76 25.26
C ASP A 178 3.14 -21.54 24.52
N THR A 179 2.76 -22.54 23.72
CA THR A 179 3.67 -23.51 23.09
C THR A 179 3.20 -23.93 21.71
N LEU A 180 4.14 -24.06 20.78
CA LEU A 180 3.99 -24.53 19.40
C LEU A 180 4.79 -25.82 19.19
N HIS A 181 4.22 -26.84 18.57
CA HIS A 181 4.86 -28.11 18.25
C HIS A 181 5.35 -28.13 16.80
N THR A 182 6.35 -28.94 16.50
CA THR A 182 6.64 -29.34 15.11
C THR A 182 5.49 -30.20 14.54
N VAL A 183 5.34 -30.25 13.22
CA VAL A 183 4.43 -31.20 12.54
C VAL A 183 4.72 -32.64 12.96
N ALA A 184 3.69 -33.50 12.94
CA ALA A 184 3.73 -34.82 13.58
C ALA A 184 4.85 -35.74 13.08
N ASP A 185 5.18 -35.65 11.78
CA ASP A 185 6.16 -36.48 11.10
C ASP A 185 7.53 -35.79 10.92
N ALA A 186 7.78 -34.69 11.65
CA ALA A 186 9.07 -34.00 11.66
C ALA A 186 10.22 -34.94 12.14
N PRO A 187 11.35 -35.03 11.42
CA PRO A 187 12.47 -35.91 11.79
C PRO A 187 13.04 -35.64 13.20
N HIS A 188 12.88 -34.41 13.69
CA HIS A 188 13.34 -33.95 15.00
C HIS A 188 12.22 -33.22 15.76
N SER A 189 11.21 -33.99 16.21
CA SER A 189 10.07 -33.45 16.96
C SER A 189 10.46 -32.58 18.16
N ALA A 190 9.84 -31.40 18.26
CA ALA A 190 10.17 -30.40 19.28
C ALA A 190 8.96 -29.51 19.67
N THR A 191 8.94 -29.03 20.92
CA THR A 191 7.93 -28.09 21.45
C THR A 191 8.57 -26.75 21.79
N TYR A 192 8.11 -25.63 21.25
CA TYR A 192 8.68 -24.30 21.42
C TYR A 192 7.73 -23.36 22.16
N THR A 193 8.18 -22.82 23.29
CA THR A 193 7.71 -21.50 23.75
C THR A 193 8.31 -20.40 22.86
N LEU A 194 7.70 -19.22 22.80
CA LEU A 194 8.23 -18.06 22.06
C LEU A 194 9.70 -17.74 22.42
N ALA A 195 10.05 -17.86 23.69
CA ALA A 195 11.43 -17.65 24.17
C ALA A 195 12.41 -18.70 23.63
N GLN A 196 11.98 -19.96 23.52
CA GLN A 196 12.81 -21.04 22.95
C GLN A 196 12.93 -20.91 21.42
N LEU A 197 11.89 -20.45 20.72
CA LEU A 197 11.95 -20.17 19.29
C LEU A 197 12.96 -19.05 18.99
N ARG A 198 12.86 -17.91 19.70
CA ARG A 198 13.85 -16.81 19.65
C ARG A 198 15.28 -17.29 19.94
N ALA A 199 15.47 -18.08 21.00
CA ALA A 199 16.78 -18.62 21.36
C ALA A 199 17.35 -19.59 20.30
N THR A 200 16.48 -20.34 19.61
CA THR A 200 16.88 -21.28 18.55
C THR A 200 17.33 -20.50 17.31
N LEU A 201 16.54 -19.53 16.83
CA LEU A 201 16.91 -18.64 15.73
C LEU A 201 18.21 -17.87 16.04
N GLN A 202 18.35 -17.33 17.26
CA GLN A 202 19.57 -16.69 17.73
C GLN A 202 20.78 -17.65 17.72
N GLY A 203 20.58 -18.90 18.12
CA GLY A 203 21.59 -19.94 18.04
C GLY A 203 22.03 -20.24 16.60
N ILE A 204 21.11 -20.25 15.63
CA ILE A 204 21.46 -20.42 14.20
C ILE A 204 22.31 -19.25 13.71
N VAL A 205 21.91 -18.01 14.01
CA VAL A 205 22.66 -16.80 13.62
C VAL A 205 24.06 -16.81 14.25
N GLN A 206 24.18 -17.18 15.52
CA GLN A 206 25.47 -17.24 16.22
C GLN A 206 26.38 -18.36 15.71
N ASP A 207 25.84 -19.55 15.42
CA ASP A 207 26.61 -20.70 14.88
C ASP A 207 27.08 -20.45 13.44
N PHE A 208 26.18 -19.92 12.58
CA PHE A 208 26.52 -19.68 11.19
C PHE A 208 27.39 -18.44 10.99
N ALA A 209 27.31 -17.45 11.88
CA ALA A 209 28.02 -16.18 11.83
C ALA A 209 27.90 -15.46 10.46
N PRO A 210 26.68 -15.06 10.05
CA PRO A 210 26.44 -14.37 8.78
C PRO A 210 27.12 -13.00 8.72
N THR A 211 27.45 -12.60 7.49
CA THR A 211 27.79 -11.23 7.11
C THR A 211 26.57 -10.49 6.57
N ASP A 212 25.54 -11.19 6.11
CA ASP A 212 24.27 -10.61 5.68
C ASP A 212 23.12 -11.53 6.09
N ILE A 213 22.03 -10.95 6.58
CA ILE A 213 20.82 -11.64 7.01
C ILE A 213 19.66 -11.11 6.17
N HIS A 214 18.90 -12.01 5.56
CA HIS A 214 17.71 -11.66 4.79
C HIS A 214 16.45 -12.30 5.38
N THR A 215 15.32 -11.62 5.28
CA THR A 215 14.00 -12.15 5.66
C THR A 215 12.90 -11.47 4.85
N LEU A 216 11.62 -11.74 5.15
CA LEU A 216 10.49 -11.10 4.49
C LEU A 216 10.09 -9.78 5.18
N ASP A 217 8.81 -9.41 5.16
CA ASP A 217 8.36 -8.09 5.60
C ASP A 217 8.29 -7.99 7.13
N HIS A 218 9.21 -7.20 7.70
CA HIS A 218 9.30 -6.92 9.13
C HIS A 218 8.79 -5.51 9.49
N GLU A 219 8.26 -4.77 8.50
CA GLU A 219 7.77 -3.40 8.65
C GLU A 219 6.24 -3.31 8.56
N GLY A 220 5.60 -4.18 7.76
CA GLY A 220 4.15 -4.30 7.65
C GLY A 220 3.46 -4.86 8.90
N GLU A 221 2.13 -4.99 8.85
CA GLU A 221 1.27 -5.39 9.98
C GLU A 221 0.38 -6.59 9.61
N TYR A 222 0.08 -7.46 10.59
CA TYR A 222 -0.87 -8.57 10.38
C TYR A 222 -2.21 -8.10 9.79
N GLY A 223 -2.57 -8.65 8.62
CA GLY A 223 -3.79 -8.31 7.90
C GLY A 223 -3.65 -7.22 6.82
N ASP A 224 -2.42 -6.80 6.51
CA ASP A 224 -2.13 -5.87 5.40
C ASP A 224 -2.22 -6.50 3.98
N GLY A 225 -2.41 -7.82 3.92
CA GLY A 225 -2.48 -8.61 2.69
C GLY A 225 -1.31 -9.58 2.50
N ASP A 226 -0.27 -9.52 3.34
CA ASP A 226 0.78 -10.54 3.39
C ASP A 226 0.44 -11.72 4.34
N HIS A 227 1.18 -12.82 4.24
CA HIS A 227 0.98 -13.99 5.09
C HIS A 227 1.40 -13.74 6.54
N SER A 228 0.58 -14.15 7.51
CA SER A 228 0.89 -14.06 8.95
C SER A 228 2.27 -14.61 9.33
N ASP A 229 2.66 -15.77 8.78
CA ASP A 229 3.96 -16.37 9.06
C ASP A 229 5.12 -15.59 8.43
N HIS A 230 4.93 -14.90 7.29
CA HIS A 230 5.98 -14.02 6.71
C HIS A 230 6.35 -12.93 7.72
N HIS A 231 5.35 -12.17 8.19
CA HIS A 231 5.52 -11.17 9.23
C HIS A 231 6.11 -11.76 10.51
N THR A 232 5.57 -12.87 11.01
CA THR A 232 6.02 -13.43 12.29
C THR A 232 7.48 -13.87 12.24
N VAL A 233 7.91 -14.51 11.14
CA VAL A 233 9.31 -14.91 10.92
C VAL A 233 10.21 -13.68 10.74
N ALA A 234 9.75 -12.67 10.01
CA ALA A 234 10.51 -11.45 9.79
C ALA A 234 10.69 -10.63 11.09
N TYR A 235 9.64 -10.47 11.91
CA TYR A 235 9.73 -9.85 13.24
C TYR A 235 10.67 -10.60 14.18
N LEU A 236 10.61 -11.94 14.19
CA LEU A 236 11.52 -12.77 14.99
C LEU A 236 12.97 -12.63 14.51
N THR A 237 13.19 -12.54 13.20
CA THR A 237 14.51 -12.37 12.60
C THR A 237 15.08 -10.97 12.89
N ASP A 238 14.27 -9.91 12.79
CA ASP A 238 14.67 -8.56 13.18
C ASP A 238 15.00 -8.46 14.69
N GLN A 239 14.24 -9.12 15.56
CA GLN A 239 14.54 -9.19 16.98
C GLN A 239 15.85 -9.93 17.30
N VAL A 240 16.20 -10.93 16.49
CA VAL A 240 17.41 -11.73 16.66
C VAL A 240 18.64 -11.02 16.08
N GLN A 241 18.55 -10.42 14.89
CA GLN A 241 19.67 -9.70 14.26
C GLN A 241 20.13 -8.51 15.13
N ARG A 242 19.19 -7.77 15.73
CA ARG A 242 19.51 -6.67 16.68
C ARG A 242 20.27 -7.13 17.93
N GLN A 243 20.25 -8.43 18.26
CA GLN A 243 21.01 -9.02 19.36
C GLN A 243 22.32 -9.67 18.91
N TYR A 244 22.54 -9.83 17.60
CA TYR A 244 23.75 -10.41 17.05
C TYR A 244 24.85 -9.35 16.92
N THR A 245 25.97 -9.57 17.59
CA THR A 245 27.06 -8.59 17.69
C THR A 245 28.09 -8.68 16.55
N GLY A 246 27.95 -9.61 15.62
CA GLY A 246 28.78 -9.66 14.42
C GLY A 246 28.45 -8.51 13.49
N ALA A 247 29.43 -7.99 12.74
CA ALA A 247 29.15 -6.99 11.72
C ALA A 247 28.40 -7.66 10.56
N HIS A 248 27.19 -7.18 10.26
CA HIS A 248 26.34 -7.75 9.22
C HIS A 248 25.43 -6.70 8.54
N GLY A 249 25.01 -6.99 7.31
CA GLY A 249 23.85 -6.36 6.67
C GLY A 249 22.55 -7.05 7.07
N PHE A 250 21.43 -6.32 6.98
CA PHE A 250 20.08 -6.85 7.18
C PHE A 250 19.12 -6.29 6.12
N THR A 251 18.35 -7.17 5.47
CA THR A 251 17.39 -6.80 4.42
C THR A 251 16.08 -7.58 4.60
N GLY A 252 14.96 -6.87 4.73
CA GLY A 252 13.63 -7.46 4.59
C GLY A 252 13.13 -7.34 3.15
N TYR A 253 12.31 -8.27 2.67
CA TYR A 253 11.69 -8.26 1.35
C TYR A 253 10.16 -8.34 1.44
N MET A 254 9.46 -7.62 0.56
CA MET A 254 8.00 -7.59 0.53
C MET A 254 7.43 -8.93 0.03
N GLY A 255 6.47 -9.51 0.76
CA GLY A 255 5.76 -10.73 0.37
C GLY A 255 4.62 -10.47 -0.60
N TYR A 256 3.42 -11.02 -0.37
CA TYR A 256 2.32 -10.99 -1.35
C TYR A 256 1.88 -9.59 -1.84
N PRO A 257 1.88 -8.51 -1.03
CA PRO A 257 1.58 -7.14 -1.48
C PRO A 257 2.54 -6.61 -2.56
N ILE A 258 3.62 -7.33 -2.87
CA ILE A 258 4.48 -7.03 -4.01
C ILE A 258 3.71 -7.00 -5.34
N ALA A 259 2.60 -7.74 -5.46
CA ALA A 259 1.75 -7.74 -6.66
C ALA A 259 1.24 -6.33 -7.03
N ASP A 260 0.98 -5.47 -6.04
CA ASP A 260 0.51 -4.09 -6.21
C ASP A 260 1.64 -3.10 -6.57
N ARG A 261 2.89 -3.57 -6.67
CA ARG A 261 4.01 -2.76 -7.17
C ARG A 261 4.15 -2.87 -8.69
N PRO A 262 4.78 -1.91 -9.38
CA PRO A 262 5.21 -2.09 -10.77
C PRO A 262 6.19 -3.27 -10.91
N ALA A 263 6.27 -3.88 -12.10
CA ALA A 263 7.36 -4.81 -12.39
C ALA A 263 8.71 -4.05 -12.45
N ASN A 264 9.74 -4.54 -11.75
CA ASN A 264 11.06 -3.90 -11.67
C ASN A 264 12.23 -4.81 -12.07
N LEU A 265 11.98 -6.08 -12.38
CA LEU A 265 12.99 -6.99 -12.89
C LEU A 265 13.09 -6.93 -14.42
N THR A 266 14.32 -6.99 -14.94
CA THR A 266 14.55 -7.19 -16.38
C THR A 266 14.05 -8.57 -16.81
N THR A 267 13.68 -8.75 -18.08
CA THR A 267 13.24 -10.05 -18.62
C THR A 267 14.21 -11.20 -18.31
N ALA A 268 15.52 -10.93 -18.26
CA ALA A 268 16.53 -11.94 -17.91
C ALA A 268 16.50 -12.32 -16.42
N GLN A 269 16.29 -11.36 -15.52
CA GLN A 269 16.12 -11.63 -14.08
C GLN A 269 14.80 -12.38 -13.81
N THR A 270 13.69 -11.91 -14.40
CA THR A 270 12.38 -12.56 -14.33
C THR A 270 12.45 -14.00 -14.82
N GLN A 271 13.11 -14.25 -15.96
CA GLN A 271 13.31 -15.62 -16.46
C GLN A 271 14.17 -16.47 -15.53
N ALA A 272 15.31 -15.97 -15.04
CA ALA A 272 16.18 -16.75 -14.15
C ALA A 272 15.50 -17.08 -12.80
N LYS A 273 14.71 -16.14 -12.26
CA LYS A 273 13.89 -16.34 -11.06
C LYS A 273 12.79 -17.37 -11.31
N ALA A 274 12.10 -17.29 -12.44
CA ALA A 274 11.10 -18.26 -12.86
C ALA A 274 11.67 -19.66 -13.12
N ASP A 275 12.87 -19.78 -13.70
CA ASP A 275 13.53 -21.08 -13.92
C ASP A 275 13.86 -21.80 -12.59
N ALA A 276 14.32 -21.04 -11.58
CA ALA A 276 14.52 -21.56 -10.23
C ALA A 276 13.18 -21.97 -9.57
N PHE A 277 12.18 -21.10 -9.62
CA PHE A 277 10.85 -21.38 -9.07
C PHE A 277 10.14 -22.56 -9.75
N PHE A 278 10.22 -22.69 -11.08
CA PHE A 278 9.62 -23.82 -11.80
C PHE A 278 10.39 -25.14 -11.58
N THR A 279 11.67 -25.07 -11.19
CA THR A 279 12.40 -26.26 -10.69
C THR A 279 11.81 -26.73 -9.36
N TYR A 280 11.54 -25.80 -8.44
CA TYR A 280 10.83 -26.08 -7.18
C TYR A 280 9.41 -26.61 -7.42
N ALA A 281 8.62 -25.92 -8.25
CA ALA A 281 7.21 -26.22 -8.52
C ALA A 281 6.98 -27.58 -9.20
N ALA A 282 8.02 -28.26 -9.69
CA ALA A 282 7.92 -29.65 -10.13
C ALA A 282 7.63 -30.63 -8.98
N HIS A 283 7.88 -30.23 -7.74
CA HIS A 283 7.65 -31.00 -6.51
C HIS A 283 6.43 -30.52 -5.70
N ASP A 284 5.88 -29.35 -6.00
CA ASP A 284 4.73 -28.77 -5.30
C ASP A 284 3.49 -28.73 -6.20
N GLY A 285 2.56 -29.65 -5.94
CA GLY A 285 1.32 -29.80 -6.69
C GLY A 285 0.26 -28.70 -6.47
N GLU A 286 0.47 -27.79 -5.52
CA GLU A 286 -0.47 -26.70 -5.22
C GLU A 286 -0.08 -25.39 -5.95
N THR A 287 1.14 -25.29 -6.48
CA THR A 287 1.59 -24.17 -7.35
C THR A 287 1.65 -24.57 -8.84
N CYS A 288 2.40 -23.84 -9.66
CA CYS A 288 2.42 -23.93 -11.11
C CYS A 288 3.85 -23.95 -11.68
N ALA A 289 4.17 -24.97 -12.47
CA ALA A 289 5.53 -25.22 -12.96
C ALA A 289 5.83 -24.65 -14.36
N SER A 290 5.11 -23.61 -14.81
CA SER A 290 5.42 -22.87 -16.04
C SER A 290 4.57 -21.60 -16.16
N TYR A 291 5.03 -20.59 -16.91
CA TYR A 291 4.23 -19.39 -17.23
C TYR A 291 2.84 -19.71 -17.80
N GLN A 292 2.71 -20.77 -18.61
CA GLN A 292 1.41 -21.19 -19.14
C GLN A 292 0.50 -21.71 -18.02
N ALA A 293 1.02 -22.54 -17.12
CA ALA A 293 0.27 -23.05 -15.97
C ALA A 293 -0.05 -21.95 -14.92
N CYS A 294 0.82 -20.95 -14.80
CA CYS A 294 0.65 -19.81 -13.90
C CYS A 294 -0.21 -18.67 -14.48
N SER A 295 -0.60 -18.71 -15.77
CA SER A 295 -1.26 -17.58 -16.47
C SER A 295 -2.61 -17.12 -15.92
N ALA A 296 -3.16 -17.81 -14.91
CA ALA A 296 -4.37 -17.44 -14.18
C ALA A 296 -4.17 -17.51 -12.65
N ARG A 297 -2.91 -17.33 -12.19
CA ARG A 297 -2.49 -17.43 -10.79
C ARG A 297 -1.48 -16.32 -10.46
N PRO A 298 -1.36 -15.86 -9.20
CA PRO A 298 -0.56 -14.69 -8.87
C PRO A 298 0.97 -14.88 -9.00
N GLU A 299 1.47 -16.10 -9.13
CA GLU A 299 2.92 -16.36 -9.26
C GLU A 299 3.57 -15.63 -10.45
N THR A 300 2.86 -15.43 -11.58
CA THR A 300 3.39 -14.62 -12.70
C THR A 300 3.69 -13.19 -12.30
N SER A 301 2.82 -12.60 -11.47
CA SER A 301 2.96 -11.25 -10.96
C SER A 301 4.22 -11.13 -10.09
N TRP A 302 4.37 -12.03 -9.10
CA TRP A 302 5.51 -12.02 -8.17
C TRP A 302 6.87 -12.31 -8.83
N LEU A 303 6.91 -13.19 -9.85
CA LEU A 303 8.16 -13.54 -10.54
C LEU A 303 8.81 -12.38 -11.31
N SER A 304 8.05 -11.33 -11.64
CA SER A 304 8.58 -10.13 -12.34
C SER A 304 9.05 -9.00 -11.43
N ARG A 305 9.06 -9.24 -10.11
CA ARG A 305 9.24 -8.20 -9.07
C ARG A 305 10.23 -8.62 -7.99
N GLN A 306 10.90 -7.66 -7.37
CA GLN A 306 11.64 -7.84 -6.11
C GLN A 306 11.81 -6.49 -5.42
N TYR A 307 11.23 -6.35 -4.22
CA TYR A 307 11.25 -5.11 -3.45
C TYR A 307 11.67 -5.39 -2.02
N THR A 308 12.49 -4.52 -1.43
CA THR A 308 12.74 -4.58 0.02
C THR A 308 11.51 -4.07 0.77
N ALA A 309 11.27 -4.59 1.97
CA ALA A 309 10.33 -3.99 2.92
C ALA A 309 10.62 -2.48 3.08
N GLY A 310 9.57 -1.70 3.37
CA GLY A 310 9.67 -0.24 3.46
C GLY A 310 9.93 0.52 2.15
N SER A 311 10.14 -0.17 1.02
CA SER A 311 10.39 0.49 -0.27
C SER A 311 9.20 1.37 -0.69
N PRO A 312 9.42 2.68 -0.94
CA PRO A 312 8.37 3.54 -1.48
C PRO A 312 7.95 3.02 -2.85
N VAL A 313 6.66 3.18 -3.20
CA VAL A 313 6.16 2.84 -4.53
C VAL A 313 6.97 3.64 -5.57
N PRO A 314 7.64 3.00 -6.56
CA PRO A 314 8.31 3.75 -7.59
C PRO A 314 7.27 4.51 -8.42
N THR A 315 7.24 5.84 -8.30
CA THR A 315 6.34 6.73 -9.05
C THR A 315 6.71 6.84 -10.54
N ASN A 316 7.48 5.89 -11.04
CA ASN A 316 7.97 5.84 -12.41
C ASN A 316 8.24 4.35 -12.71
N PRO A 317 7.32 3.63 -13.37
CA PRO A 317 7.61 2.30 -13.87
C PRO A 317 8.76 2.42 -14.87
N THR A 318 9.93 1.95 -14.45
CA THR A 318 11.08 1.78 -15.33
C THR A 318 10.71 0.72 -16.34
N ASP A 319 10.48 1.13 -17.59
CA ASP A 319 10.65 0.22 -18.71
C ASP A 319 12.12 -0.27 -18.64
N PRO A 320 12.38 -1.56 -18.38
CA PRO A 320 13.74 -2.08 -18.28
C PRO A 320 14.51 -2.03 -19.60
N THR A 321 13.89 -1.53 -20.68
CA THR A 321 14.50 -1.32 -22.00
C THR A 321 14.70 0.15 -22.39
N ASP A 322 14.24 1.14 -21.61
CA ASP A 322 14.39 2.57 -21.94
C ASP A 322 15.80 3.09 -21.55
N PRO A 323 16.71 3.37 -22.52
CA PRO A 323 18.13 3.55 -22.20
C PRO A 323 18.52 4.97 -21.74
N THR A 324 17.62 5.96 -21.74
CA THR A 324 17.98 7.37 -21.53
C THR A 324 16.86 8.26 -20.96
N PRO A 325 17.15 9.15 -19.99
CA PRO A 325 16.19 10.13 -19.50
C PRO A 325 16.08 11.33 -20.47
N THR A 326 15.36 11.17 -21.57
CA THR A 326 15.11 12.25 -22.57
C THR A 326 13.77 12.97 -22.40
N HIS A 327 12.98 12.61 -21.39
CA HIS A 327 11.70 13.25 -21.07
C HIS A 327 11.49 13.37 -19.56
N THR A 328 10.68 14.34 -19.15
CA THR A 328 10.22 14.53 -17.77
C THR A 328 8.76 14.11 -17.67
N ASP A 329 8.43 13.20 -16.75
CA ASP A 329 7.05 12.83 -16.48
C ASP A 329 6.30 13.96 -15.75
N VAL A 330 5.14 14.35 -16.28
CA VAL A 330 4.27 15.41 -15.73
C VAL A 330 2.86 14.91 -15.38
N THR A 331 2.64 13.58 -15.42
CA THR A 331 1.36 12.90 -15.24
C THR A 331 0.78 13.12 -13.84
N GLY A 332 1.61 13.01 -12.79
CA GLY A 332 1.18 13.21 -11.39
C GLY A 332 0.68 14.61 -11.03
N SER A 333 0.70 15.56 -11.99
CA SER A 333 0.09 16.90 -11.85
C SER A 333 -1.23 17.07 -12.61
N ALA A 334 -1.73 16.00 -13.25
CA ALA A 334 -2.95 16.01 -14.04
C ALA A 334 -4.17 15.51 -13.25
N SER A 335 -5.33 16.13 -13.48
CA SER A 335 -6.63 15.52 -13.19
C SER A 335 -6.96 14.50 -14.29
N VAL A 336 -7.44 13.32 -13.92
CA VAL A 336 -7.83 12.26 -14.86
C VAL A 336 -9.35 12.14 -14.96
N THR A 337 -9.86 11.96 -16.17
CA THR A 337 -11.29 11.74 -16.46
C THR A 337 -11.45 10.77 -17.63
N ALA A 338 -12.53 9.99 -17.67
CA ALA A 338 -12.81 9.06 -18.76
C ALA A 338 -14.28 9.13 -19.23
N SER A 339 -14.57 8.52 -20.39
CA SER A 339 -15.92 8.40 -20.93
C SER A 339 -16.83 7.46 -20.14
N ALA A 340 -16.21 6.47 -19.47
CA ALA A 340 -16.83 5.49 -18.59
C ALA A 340 -15.70 4.86 -17.75
N GLU A 341 -16.06 4.27 -16.61
CA GLU A 341 -15.14 3.56 -15.72
C GLU A 341 -15.89 2.45 -14.97
N ASN A 342 -15.18 1.58 -14.24
CA ASN A 342 -15.77 0.48 -13.47
C ASN A 342 -15.39 0.54 -11.98
N PRO A 343 -16.05 1.39 -11.18
CA PRO A 343 -15.69 1.57 -9.77
C PRO A 343 -15.95 0.33 -8.89
N ALA A 344 -16.84 -0.57 -9.30
CA ALA A 344 -17.20 -1.76 -8.53
C ALA A 344 -16.00 -2.72 -8.35
N ASP A 345 -15.17 -2.84 -9.40
CA ASP A 345 -13.95 -3.65 -9.39
C ASP A 345 -12.68 -2.79 -9.20
N GLY A 346 -12.82 -1.55 -8.70
CA GLY A 346 -11.72 -0.60 -8.48
C GLY A 346 -11.12 0.06 -9.74
N GLN A 347 -11.57 -0.33 -10.93
CA GLN A 347 -11.03 0.02 -12.24
C GLN A 347 -11.44 1.43 -12.73
N THR A 348 -11.05 2.43 -11.95
CA THR A 348 -11.37 3.85 -12.17
C THR A 348 -10.37 4.57 -13.08
N ALA A 349 -10.74 5.72 -13.64
CA ALA A 349 -9.88 6.47 -14.57
C ALA A 349 -8.51 6.84 -13.97
N VAL A 350 -8.45 7.09 -12.65
CA VAL A 350 -7.20 7.41 -11.92
C VAL A 350 -6.23 6.23 -11.81
N LYS A 351 -6.68 5.00 -12.08
CA LYS A 351 -5.82 3.81 -12.05
C LYS A 351 -4.89 3.69 -13.25
N ALA A 352 -5.18 4.37 -14.35
CA ALA A 352 -4.24 4.45 -15.46
C ALA A 352 -3.13 5.50 -15.27
N VAL A 353 -2.93 6.04 -14.07
CA VAL A 353 -1.82 6.97 -13.76
C VAL A 353 -1.14 6.64 -12.41
N ASP A 354 -1.35 5.43 -11.90
CA ASP A 354 -0.75 5.00 -10.63
C ASP A 354 0.65 4.38 -10.81
N GLY A 355 1.09 4.19 -12.06
CA GLY A 355 2.40 3.65 -12.42
C GLY A 355 2.44 2.14 -12.54
N VAL A 356 1.31 1.43 -12.42
CA VAL A 356 1.26 -0.05 -12.44
C VAL A 356 0.85 -0.57 -13.82
N VAL A 357 1.84 -0.83 -14.67
CA VAL A 357 1.63 -1.25 -16.07
C VAL A 357 1.08 -2.69 -16.25
N SER A 358 0.87 -3.46 -15.18
CA SER A 358 0.49 -4.89 -15.28
C SER A 358 -1.00 -5.18 -15.41
N GLY A 359 -1.89 -4.26 -14.99
CA GLY A 359 -3.36 -4.35 -15.16
C GLY A 359 -3.99 -5.73 -14.90
N TYR A 360 -5.15 -6.01 -15.50
CA TYR A 360 -5.76 -7.34 -15.45
C TYR A 360 -4.98 -8.32 -16.37
N PRO A 361 -4.61 -9.53 -15.91
CA PRO A 361 -5.09 -10.20 -14.69
C PRO A 361 -4.22 -10.03 -13.44
N ASP A 362 -2.97 -9.56 -13.56
CA ASP A 362 -1.97 -9.61 -12.47
C ASP A 362 -2.23 -8.59 -11.34
N ALA A 363 -2.83 -7.44 -11.66
CA ALA A 363 -3.20 -6.33 -10.78
C ALA A 363 -4.53 -5.69 -11.29
N PRO A 364 -5.67 -6.40 -11.18
CA PRO A 364 -6.91 -6.06 -11.88
C PRO A 364 -7.59 -4.77 -11.37
N THR A 365 -7.16 -4.25 -10.22
CA THR A 365 -7.58 -2.99 -9.60
C THR A 365 -6.65 -1.81 -9.93
N ALA A 366 -5.59 -2.06 -10.71
CA ALA A 366 -4.58 -1.10 -11.14
C ALA A 366 -4.61 -0.93 -12.68
N GLU A 367 -5.82 -0.78 -13.22
CA GLU A 367 -6.06 -0.37 -14.60
C GLU A 367 -7.36 0.46 -14.68
N TRP A 368 -7.44 1.35 -15.69
CA TRP A 368 -8.72 1.95 -16.06
C TRP A 368 -9.48 1.01 -16.99
N VAL A 369 -10.74 0.71 -16.69
CA VAL A 369 -11.63 -0.06 -17.58
C VAL A 369 -12.95 0.66 -17.79
N ALA A 370 -13.34 0.81 -19.06
CA ALA A 370 -14.66 1.20 -19.52
C ALA A 370 -15.46 -0.05 -19.96
N PRO A 371 -16.43 -0.53 -19.15
CA PRO A 371 -17.23 -1.71 -19.47
C PRO A 371 -17.97 -1.57 -20.80
N SER A 372 -18.00 -2.63 -21.61
CA SER A 372 -18.59 -2.62 -22.96
C SER A 372 -17.98 -1.58 -23.93
N GLY A 373 -16.83 -0.98 -23.59
CA GLY A 373 -16.18 0.07 -24.38
C GLY A 373 -15.81 -0.37 -25.80
N ARG A 374 -15.89 0.56 -26.75
CA ARG A 374 -15.58 0.37 -28.19
C ARG A 374 -14.89 1.62 -28.76
N ALA A 375 -14.79 1.71 -30.09
CA ALA A 375 -14.41 2.96 -30.76
C ALA A 375 -15.25 4.14 -30.25
N GLY A 376 -14.60 5.26 -29.91
CA GLY A 376 -15.20 6.43 -29.26
C GLY A 376 -15.02 6.50 -27.75
N THR A 377 -14.62 5.40 -27.09
CA THR A 377 -14.23 5.40 -25.66
C THR A 377 -12.95 6.24 -25.48
N TRP A 378 -12.86 7.03 -24.41
CA TRP A 378 -11.72 7.93 -24.18
C TRP A 378 -11.33 8.08 -22.72
N ILE A 379 -10.06 8.43 -22.50
CA ILE A 379 -9.48 8.91 -21.24
C ILE A 379 -8.71 10.21 -21.49
N GLN A 380 -8.72 11.12 -20.52
CA GLN A 380 -8.16 12.47 -20.63
C GLN A 380 -7.41 12.88 -19.37
N LEU A 381 -6.18 13.35 -19.58
CA LEU A 381 -5.37 14.07 -18.60
C LEU A 381 -5.57 15.57 -18.77
N GLY A 382 -5.73 16.32 -17.69
CA GLY A 382 -5.93 17.77 -17.69
C GLY A 382 -5.11 18.49 -16.63
N TRP A 383 -4.58 19.67 -16.97
CA TRP A 383 -3.72 20.47 -16.09
C TRP A 383 -4.32 21.86 -15.84
N ALA A 384 -4.20 22.36 -14.61
CA ALA A 384 -4.64 23.70 -14.23
C ALA A 384 -3.84 24.85 -14.89
N LYS A 385 -2.69 24.52 -15.49
CA LYS A 385 -1.83 25.44 -16.27
C LYS A 385 -1.45 24.75 -17.58
N ALA A 386 -1.03 25.52 -18.58
CA ALA A 386 -0.55 24.94 -19.83
C ALA A 386 0.79 24.21 -19.61
N THR A 387 0.79 22.91 -19.85
CA THR A 387 1.93 21.99 -19.66
C THR A 387 2.53 21.65 -21.01
N ALA A 388 3.86 21.67 -21.12
CA ALA A 388 4.55 21.27 -22.34
C ALA A 388 4.61 19.75 -22.44
N LEU A 389 4.13 19.17 -23.55
CA LEU A 389 4.21 17.74 -23.84
C LEU A 389 4.87 17.51 -25.20
N ASP A 390 5.70 16.48 -25.32
CA ASP A 390 6.26 15.97 -26.58
C ASP A 390 6.17 14.44 -26.74
N ALA A 391 5.77 13.73 -25.69
CA ALA A 391 5.37 12.33 -25.80
C ALA A 391 4.20 11.98 -24.87
N VAL A 392 3.51 10.89 -25.21
CA VAL A 392 2.58 10.20 -24.30
C VAL A 392 2.89 8.70 -24.38
N ASP A 393 3.11 8.08 -23.23
CA ASP A 393 3.25 6.62 -23.11
C ASP A 393 1.86 6.01 -22.86
N LEU A 394 1.56 4.88 -23.50
CA LEU A 394 0.31 4.14 -23.35
C LEU A 394 0.60 2.65 -23.17
N ALA A 395 0.04 2.04 -22.12
CA ALA A 395 -0.01 0.58 -21.95
C ALA A 395 -1.46 0.10 -22.10
N ASP A 396 -1.69 -0.85 -23.02
CA ASP A 396 -2.99 -1.54 -23.11
C ASP A 396 -3.25 -2.37 -21.85
N ARG A 397 -4.48 -2.84 -21.66
CA ARG A 397 -4.80 -3.72 -20.54
C ARG A 397 -4.40 -5.19 -20.82
N PRO A 398 -3.62 -5.89 -19.97
CA PRO A 398 -2.77 -6.99 -20.46
C PRO A 398 -3.44 -8.38 -20.50
N ASN A 399 -4.41 -8.56 -21.40
CA ASN A 399 -5.20 -9.80 -21.49
C ASN A 399 -5.45 -10.27 -22.94
N THR A 400 -5.82 -11.54 -23.12
CA THR A 400 -5.93 -12.18 -24.45
C THR A 400 -7.18 -11.82 -25.27
N VAL A 401 -8.10 -11.01 -24.73
CA VAL A 401 -9.43 -10.74 -25.29
C VAL A 401 -9.54 -9.30 -25.80
N ASP A 402 -9.09 -8.36 -24.98
CA ASP A 402 -9.32 -6.94 -25.12
C ASP A 402 -8.06 -6.24 -25.62
N GLN A 403 -8.10 -5.72 -26.85
CA GLN A 403 -6.97 -5.00 -27.44
C GLN A 403 -7.42 -3.72 -28.12
N VAL A 404 -6.70 -2.62 -27.87
CA VAL A 404 -6.80 -1.38 -28.62
C VAL A 404 -5.97 -1.49 -29.90
N LEU A 405 -6.66 -1.57 -31.05
CA LEU A 405 -6.03 -1.67 -32.37
C LEU A 405 -5.70 -0.31 -33.00
N GLY A 406 -6.11 0.78 -32.37
CA GLY A 406 -5.76 2.14 -32.76
C GLY A 406 -6.50 3.20 -31.96
N GLY A 407 -5.95 4.40 -31.96
CA GLY A 407 -6.56 5.55 -31.30
C GLY A 407 -6.08 6.89 -31.85
N THR A 408 -6.46 7.96 -31.18
CA THR A 408 -6.04 9.33 -31.49
C THR A 408 -5.87 10.11 -30.20
N LEU A 409 -4.69 10.70 -30.02
CA LEU A 409 -4.46 11.75 -29.04
C LEU A 409 -5.00 13.06 -29.62
N THR A 410 -5.86 13.74 -28.86
CA THR A 410 -6.37 15.08 -29.17
C THR A 410 -5.96 16.02 -28.05
N PHE A 411 -5.72 17.29 -28.37
CA PHE A 411 -5.09 18.26 -27.47
C PHE A 411 -5.93 19.54 -27.34
N SER A 412 -5.74 20.27 -26.24
CA SER A 412 -6.47 21.52 -25.96
C SER A 412 -6.27 22.65 -26.98
N ASP A 413 -5.21 22.59 -27.78
CA ASP A 413 -4.93 23.52 -28.89
C ASP A 413 -5.68 23.15 -30.19
N GLY A 414 -6.46 22.07 -30.18
CA GLY A 414 -7.20 21.54 -31.33
C GLY A 414 -6.38 20.62 -32.25
N SER A 415 -5.10 20.38 -31.95
CA SER A 415 -4.24 19.45 -32.70
C SER A 415 -4.53 17.99 -32.34
N SER A 416 -4.02 17.05 -33.14
CA SER A 416 -4.13 15.62 -32.89
C SER A 416 -2.93 14.81 -33.41
N VAL A 417 -2.77 13.60 -32.89
CA VAL A 417 -1.72 12.61 -33.23
C VAL A 417 -2.37 11.23 -33.28
N GLN A 418 -2.05 10.42 -34.30
CA GLN A 418 -2.56 9.06 -34.41
C GLN A 418 -1.77 8.11 -33.50
N VAL A 419 -2.47 7.16 -32.88
CA VAL A 419 -1.88 6.09 -32.08
C VAL A 419 -2.13 4.76 -32.83
N PRO A 420 -1.08 3.98 -33.12
CA PRO A 420 -1.23 2.66 -33.74
C PRO A 420 -1.83 1.65 -32.75
N ALA A 421 -1.92 0.37 -33.13
CA ALA A 421 -2.29 -0.68 -32.18
C ALA A 421 -1.34 -0.66 -30.96
N LEU A 422 -1.89 -0.89 -29.77
CA LEU A 422 -1.12 -1.05 -28.54
C LEU A 422 -0.72 -2.53 -28.35
N SER A 423 0.29 -2.77 -27.52
CA SER A 423 0.72 -4.13 -27.20
C SER A 423 -0.32 -4.82 -26.32
N ASN A 424 -0.92 -5.90 -26.82
CA ASN A 424 -1.89 -6.71 -26.09
C ASN A 424 -1.36 -7.31 -24.76
N GLY A 425 -0.04 -7.34 -24.58
CA GLY A 425 0.60 -7.80 -23.34
C GLY A 425 1.00 -6.67 -22.39
N GLY A 426 0.37 -5.48 -22.47
CA GLY A 426 0.63 -4.37 -21.54
C GLY A 426 1.93 -3.60 -21.76
N ALA A 427 2.76 -4.00 -22.72
CA ALA A 427 4.03 -3.31 -22.95
C ALA A 427 3.80 -1.84 -23.32
N VAL A 428 4.44 -0.94 -22.55
CA VAL A 428 4.35 0.50 -22.71
C VAL A 428 4.79 0.91 -24.12
N GLN A 429 3.98 1.71 -24.80
CA GLN A 429 4.26 2.22 -26.13
C GLN A 429 4.31 3.76 -26.13
N ARG A 430 5.50 4.31 -26.40
CA ARG A 430 5.74 5.76 -26.46
C ARG A 430 5.27 6.37 -27.79
N ILE A 431 4.39 7.35 -27.71
CA ILE A 431 3.87 8.12 -28.84
C ILE A 431 4.50 9.52 -28.81
N THR A 432 5.58 9.73 -29.58
CA THR A 432 6.27 11.03 -29.69
C THR A 432 5.60 11.96 -30.70
N PHE A 433 5.63 13.26 -30.45
CA PHE A 433 5.11 14.30 -31.33
C PHE A 433 5.82 15.64 -31.14
N ALA A 434 5.63 16.58 -32.09
CA ALA A 434 6.18 17.92 -31.94
C ALA A 434 5.64 18.62 -30.67
N ALA A 435 6.57 19.11 -29.85
CA ALA A 435 6.30 19.68 -28.53
C ALA A 435 5.24 20.78 -28.56
N ARG A 436 4.28 20.73 -27.63
CA ARG A 436 3.12 21.62 -27.56
C ARG A 436 2.75 21.93 -26.11
N SER A 437 2.26 23.14 -25.86
CA SER A 437 1.81 23.57 -24.54
C SER A 437 0.29 23.49 -24.46
N VAL A 438 -0.23 22.60 -23.61
CA VAL A 438 -1.64 22.19 -23.59
C VAL A 438 -2.19 22.15 -22.16
N THR A 439 -3.49 22.38 -22.00
CA THR A 439 -4.20 22.23 -20.72
C THR A 439 -4.91 20.88 -20.60
N TRP A 440 -4.99 20.10 -21.67
CA TRP A 440 -5.41 18.70 -21.63
C TRP A 440 -4.93 17.92 -22.85
N VAL A 441 -4.79 16.60 -22.68
CA VAL A 441 -4.63 15.61 -23.75
C VAL A 441 -5.62 14.47 -23.52
N ARG A 442 -6.34 14.07 -24.57
CA ARG A 442 -7.32 12.99 -24.55
C ARG A 442 -6.95 11.90 -25.54
N PHE A 443 -6.76 10.69 -25.05
CA PHE A 443 -6.68 9.48 -25.86
C PHE A 443 -8.10 8.98 -26.16
N THR A 444 -8.45 8.87 -27.44
CA THR A 444 -9.72 8.31 -27.90
C THR A 444 -9.45 7.07 -28.74
N VAL A 445 -10.04 5.94 -28.37
CA VAL A 445 -9.92 4.67 -29.10
C VAL A 445 -10.68 4.75 -30.41
N THR A 446 -10.06 4.35 -31.53
CA THR A 446 -10.66 4.35 -32.87
C THR A 446 -10.98 2.95 -33.38
N SER A 447 -10.29 1.92 -32.88
CA SER A 447 -10.57 0.51 -33.19
C SER A 447 -10.12 -0.43 -32.08
N VAL A 448 -10.75 -1.59 -31.98
CA VAL A 448 -10.47 -2.65 -31.00
C VAL A 448 -10.50 -4.03 -31.65
N SER A 449 -9.97 -5.06 -30.97
CA SER A 449 -10.05 -6.45 -31.44
C SER A 449 -11.50 -6.93 -31.55
N GLY A 450 -11.75 -7.92 -32.41
CA GLY A 450 -13.09 -8.50 -32.57
C GLY A 450 -13.60 -9.26 -31.33
N GLY A 451 -12.71 -9.65 -30.41
CA GLY A 451 -13.05 -10.31 -29.14
C GLY A 451 -13.29 -9.34 -27.99
N THR A 452 -12.91 -8.07 -28.14
CA THR A 452 -12.92 -7.08 -27.06
C THR A 452 -14.31 -6.97 -26.43
N GLN A 453 -14.39 -7.17 -25.12
CA GLN A 453 -15.51 -6.93 -24.24
C GLN A 453 -15.43 -5.53 -23.66
N ASN A 454 -14.27 -5.08 -23.15
CA ASN A 454 -14.10 -3.77 -22.50
C ASN A 454 -12.87 -3.03 -23.05
N VAL A 455 -12.93 -1.69 -23.12
CA VAL A 455 -11.75 -0.86 -23.42
C VAL A 455 -11.11 -0.43 -22.11
N GLY A 456 -9.78 -0.29 -22.08
CA GLY A 456 -9.08 0.28 -20.95
C GLY A 456 -7.61 0.54 -21.26
N LEU A 457 -6.86 0.93 -20.24
CA LEU A 457 -5.41 1.06 -20.25
C LEU A 457 -4.89 0.65 -18.87
N ALA A 458 -3.78 -0.07 -18.82
CA ALA A 458 -3.04 -0.24 -17.57
C ALA A 458 -2.40 1.08 -17.13
N GLU A 459 -1.84 1.86 -18.07
CA GLU A 459 -1.13 3.11 -17.75
C GLU A 459 -1.17 4.12 -18.92
N ILE A 460 -1.23 5.42 -18.62
CA ILE A 460 -1.06 6.55 -19.54
C ILE A 460 -0.18 7.64 -18.90
N ARG A 461 1.05 7.82 -19.40
CA ARG A 461 1.96 8.88 -18.94
C ARG A 461 2.05 10.02 -19.95
N ALA A 462 1.95 11.25 -19.48
CA ALA A 462 2.21 12.45 -20.26
C ALA A 462 3.63 12.96 -19.99
N LEU A 463 4.41 13.11 -21.06
CA LEU A 463 5.84 13.37 -21.01
C LEU A 463 6.18 14.72 -21.65
N ALA A 464 6.98 15.51 -20.94
CA ALA A 464 7.55 16.77 -21.39
C ALA A 464 8.97 16.58 -21.96
N PRO A 465 9.45 17.44 -22.87
CA PRO A 465 10.83 17.37 -23.37
C PRO A 465 11.85 17.45 -22.22
N ALA A 466 12.94 16.69 -22.28
CA ALA A 466 14.07 16.95 -21.39
C ALA A 466 14.65 18.35 -21.61
N ASP A 467 14.94 19.04 -20.51
CA ASP A 467 15.59 20.35 -20.51
C ASP A 467 16.96 20.27 -21.21
N THR A 468 17.06 20.84 -22.41
CA THR A 468 18.28 20.84 -23.22
C THR A 468 19.30 21.87 -22.73
N THR A 469 19.95 21.53 -21.60
CA THR A 469 21.10 22.22 -20.97
C THR A 469 20.84 23.62 -20.40
N PRO A 470 21.52 23.98 -19.29
CA PRO A 470 21.13 25.14 -18.49
C PRO A 470 21.65 26.45 -19.10
N THR A 471 20.73 27.32 -19.51
CA THR A 471 20.83 28.68 -18.96
C THR A 471 20.57 28.54 -17.47
N PRO A 472 21.39 29.11 -16.56
CA PRO A 472 21.08 29.05 -15.14
C PRO A 472 19.78 29.81 -14.91
N THR A 473 18.66 29.09 -14.84
CA THR A 473 17.43 29.57 -14.19
C THR A 473 17.90 30.03 -12.82
N PRO A 474 17.89 31.35 -12.55
CA PRO A 474 18.63 31.87 -11.44
C PRO A 474 17.98 31.25 -10.19
N THR A 475 18.77 30.45 -9.48
CA THR A 475 18.26 29.51 -8.50
C THR A 475 17.97 30.28 -7.22
N ARG A 476 16.71 30.29 -6.80
CA ARG A 476 16.34 30.94 -5.54
C ARG A 476 17.11 30.27 -4.41
N THR A 477 17.74 31.08 -3.57
CA THR A 477 18.49 30.55 -2.43
C THR A 477 17.51 30.34 -1.29
N ASP A 478 17.43 29.11 -0.78
CA ASP A 478 16.71 28.85 0.47
C ASP A 478 17.50 29.51 1.61
N VAL A 479 16.83 30.40 2.35
CA VAL A 479 17.39 31.15 3.48
C VAL A 479 16.73 30.79 4.81
N THR A 480 15.90 29.75 4.82
CA THR A 480 15.13 29.27 5.98
C THR A 480 16.05 28.81 7.11
N GLY A 481 17.11 28.06 6.80
CA GLY A 481 18.11 27.60 7.79
C GLY A 481 18.93 28.72 8.47
N SER A 482 18.71 29.99 8.10
CA SER A 482 19.28 31.16 8.80
C SER A 482 18.25 31.95 9.62
N ALA A 483 16.99 31.51 9.63
CA ALA A 483 15.90 32.11 10.39
C ALA A 483 15.80 31.51 11.80
N SER A 484 15.45 32.35 12.76
CA SER A 484 14.79 31.91 13.99
C SER A 484 13.32 31.62 13.70
N VAL A 485 12.79 30.51 14.22
CA VAL A 485 11.38 30.12 14.04
C VAL A 485 10.62 30.31 15.36
N THR A 486 9.42 30.86 15.27
CA THR A 486 8.49 31.03 16.41
C THR A 486 7.06 30.81 15.94
N ALA A 487 6.19 30.32 16.82
CA ALA A 487 4.77 30.11 16.52
C ALA A 487 3.86 30.64 17.64
N SER A 488 2.57 30.78 17.35
CA SER A 488 1.55 31.17 18.32
C SER A 488 1.29 30.11 19.39
N ALA A 489 1.50 28.84 19.04
CA ALA A 489 1.44 27.67 19.90
C ALA A 489 2.24 26.54 19.24
N GLU A 490 2.65 25.55 20.03
CA GLU A 490 3.35 24.35 19.56
C GLU A 490 3.06 23.18 20.50
N ASN A 491 3.43 21.95 20.11
CA ASN A 491 3.22 20.74 20.92
C ASN A 491 4.55 20.01 21.22
N PRO A 492 5.31 20.43 22.24
CA PRO A 492 6.60 19.83 22.57
C PRO A 492 6.51 18.40 23.12
N ALA A 493 5.35 17.99 23.66
CA ALA A 493 5.17 16.67 24.26
C ALA A 493 5.31 15.56 23.21
N ASP A 494 4.76 15.80 22.02
CA ASP A 494 4.80 14.87 20.88
C ASP A 494 5.88 15.26 19.85
N GLY A 495 6.85 16.10 20.25
CA GLY A 495 7.97 16.55 19.38
C GLY A 495 7.61 17.60 18.31
N GLN A 496 6.34 17.97 18.19
CA GLN A 496 5.73 18.83 17.17
C GLN A 496 5.95 20.33 17.41
N THR A 497 7.22 20.72 17.47
CA THR A 497 7.66 22.10 17.77
C THR A 497 7.74 22.98 16.52
N ALA A 498 7.76 24.30 16.67
CA ALA A 498 7.79 25.23 15.54
C ALA A 498 9.00 25.05 14.61
N VAL A 499 10.12 24.53 15.13
CA VAL A 499 11.33 24.23 14.35
C VAL A 499 11.21 23.01 13.44
N LYS A 500 10.12 22.22 13.55
CA LYS A 500 9.89 21.06 12.69
C LYS A 500 9.49 21.43 11.28
N ALA A 501 8.67 22.46 11.12
CA ALA A 501 8.32 23.00 9.80
C ALA A 501 9.47 23.76 9.08
N VAL A 502 10.73 23.52 9.45
CA VAL A 502 11.91 24.02 8.70
C VAL A 502 13.04 22.97 8.62
N ASP A 503 12.76 21.70 8.96
CA ASP A 503 13.79 20.67 9.05
C ASP A 503 14.09 19.97 7.71
N GLY A 504 13.34 20.30 6.65
CA GLY A 504 13.53 19.78 5.30
C GLY A 504 12.57 18.64 4.93
N VAL A 505 11.85 18.08 5.91
CA VAL A 505 10.89 16.99 5.72
C VAL A 505 9.52 17.56 5.35
N VAL A 506 8.80 16.86 4.46
CA VAL A 506 7.47 17.29 3.95
C VAL A 506 6.37 16.30 4.36
N SER A 507 6.73 15.21 5.04
CA SER A 507 5.77 14.32 5.71
C SER A 507 5.38 14.84 7.10
N GLY A 508 4.35 14.25 7.69
CA GLY A 508 3.78 14.61 8.98
C GLY A 508 2.87 13.48 9.48
N TYR A 509 1.97 13.74 10.42
CA TYR A 509 0.96 12.73 10.81
C TYR A 509 0.12 12.33 9.59
N PRO A 510 -0.19 11.03 9.36
CA PRO A 510 0.07 9.90 10.27
C PRO A 510 1.48 9.32 10.21
N ASP A 511 2.18 9.40 9.07
CA ASP A 511 3.41 8.63 8.80
C ASP A 511 4.63 9.08 9.64
N ALA A 512 4.75 10.39 9.90
CA ALA A 512 5.90 11.01 10.57
C ALA A 512 5.45 12.13 11.52
N PRO A 513 4.68 11.83 12.58
CA PRO A 513 4.04 12.84 13.43
C PRO A 513 5.01 13.76 14.18
N THR A 514 6.29 13.41 14.27
CA THR A 514 7.34 14.24 14.89
C THR A 514 8.10 15.12 13.88
N ALA A 515 7.74 15.11 12.59
CA ALA A 515 8.39 15.87 11.52
C ALA A 515 7.62 17.16 11.12
N GLU A 516 6.59 17.51 11.87
CA GLU A 516 5.67 18.63 11.57
C GLU A 516 5.58 19.61 12.75
N TRP A 517 5.32 20.89 12.47
CA TRP A 517 4.88 21.81 13.52
C TRP A 517 3.37 21.63 13.73
N VAL A 518 2.94 21.50 14.98
CA VAL A 518 1.52 21.44 15.34
C VAL A 518 1.21 22.42 16.46
N ALA A 519 0.18 23.25 16.25
CA ALA A 519 -0.48 24.07 17.24
C ALA A 519 -1.78 23.39 17.69
N PRO A 520 -1.83 22.74 18.88
CA PRO A 520 -3.01 22.03 19.35
C PRO A 520 -4.23 22.93 19.44
N SER A 521 -5.39 22.43 18.99
CA SER A 521 -6.63 23.23 18.91
C SER A 521 -6.53 24.52 18.07
N GLY A 522 -5.49 24.66 17.23
CA GLY A 522 -5.28 25.83 16.38
C GLY A 522 -6.42 26.04 15.38
N ARG A 523 -6.74 27.31 15.10
CA ARG A 523 -7.78 27.76 14.14
C ARG A 523 -7.30 29.01 13.39
N ALA A 524 -8.21 29.72 12.72
CA ALA A 524 -7.93 31.05 12.18
C ALA A 524 -7.30 31.96 13.25
N GLY A 525 -6.23 32.67 12.88
CA GLY A 525 -5.38 33.47 13.79
C GLY A 525 -4.15 32.74 14.33
N THR A 526 -4.05 31.41 14.18
CA THR A 526 -2.81 30.65 14.47
C THR A 526 -1.73 31.06 13.48
N TRP A 527 -0.48 31.18 13.92
CA TRP A 527 0.61 31.64 13.08
C TRP A 527 1.95 30.97 13.38
N ILE A 528 2.80 30.92 12.35
CA ILE A 528 4.23 30.60 12.42
C ILE A 528 5.02 31.72 11.72
N GLN A 529 6.20 32.05 12.26
CA GLN A 529 7.01 33.18 11.82
C GLN A 529 8.49 32.81 11.74
N LEU A 530 9.08 33.12 10.59
CA LEU A 530 10.51 33.10 10.34
C LEU A 530 11.06 34.52 10.55
N GLY A 531 12.15 34.64 11.32
CA GLY A 531 12.79 35.93 11.62
C GLY A 531 14.31 35.89 11.45
N TRP A 532 14.89 36.90 10.79
CA TRP A 532 16.32 37.01 10.51
C TRP A 532 16.96 38.17 11.27
N ALA A 533 18.20 37.98 11.74
CA ALA A 533 18.98 39.01 12.43
C ALA A 533 19.41 40.19 11.54
N LYS A 534 19.25 40.08 10.22
CA LYS A 534 19.51 41.11 9.20
C LYS A 534 18.36 41.11 8.20
N ALA A 535 18.21 42.19 7.44
CA ALA A 535 17.20 42.26 6.39
C ALA A 535 17.56 41.27 5.26
N THR A 536 16.69 40.29 5.03
CA THR A 536 16.83 39.21 4.07
C THR A 536 15.90 39.46 2.89
N ALA A 537 16.43 39.36 1.67
CA ALA A 537 15.60 39.49 0.47
C ALA A 537 14.77 38.21 0.26
N LEU A 538 13.46 38.32 0.04
CA LEU A 538 12.55 37.22 -0.28
C LEU A 538 11.70 37.58 -1.50
N ASP A 539 11.43 36.60 -2.36
CA ASP A 539 10.45 36.71 -3.46
C ASP A 539 9.51 35.49 -3.60
N ALA A 540 9.71 34.47 -2.77
CA ALA A 540 8.75 33.38 -2.59
C ALA A 540 8.81 32.81 -1.16
N VAL A 541 7.71 32.16 -0.76
CA VAL A 541 7.64 31.27 0.39
C VAL A 541 6.94 29.99 -0.07
N ASP A 542 7.53 28.83 0.22
CA ASP A 542 6.89 27.52 0.05
C ASP A 542 6.20 27.13 1.35
N LEU A 543 5.03 26.52 1.25
CA LEU A 543 4.23 26.04 2.38
C LEU A 543 3.72 24.62 2.06
N ALA A 544 3.91 23.68 2.97
CA ALA A 544 3.29 22.37 2.94
C ALA A 544 2.35 22.23 4.14
N ASP A 545 1.09 21.87 3.87
CA ASP A 545 0.15 21.51 4.93
C ASP A 545 0.59 20.23 5.65
N ARG A 546 -0.11 19.84 6.69
CA ARG A 546 0.10 18.52 7.31
C ARG A 546 -0.62 17.44 6.48
N PRO A 547 0.03 16.31 6.15
CA PRO A 547 -0.51 15.31 5.24
C PRO A 547 -1.51 14.36 5.93
N ASN A 548 -2.62 14.88 6.46
CA ASN A 548 -3.71 14.06 6.96
C ASN A 548 -5.08 14.52 6.50
N THR A 549 -6.06 13.62 6.57
CA THR A 549 -7.41 13.83 6.03
C THR A 549 -8.27 14.82 6.82
N VAL A 550 -7.79 15.31 7.97
CA VAL A 550 -8.58 16.05 8.96
C VAL A 550 -8.13 17.51 9.08
N ASP A 551 -6.83 17.74 9.26
CA ASP A 551 -6.22 19.02 9.62
C ASP A 551 -5.75 19.84 8.40
N GLN A 552 -6.70 20.42 7.65
CA GLN A 552 -6.37 21.26 6.47
C GLN A 552 -6.36 22.77 6.77
N VAL A 553 -5.37 23.48 6.24
CA VAL A 553 -5.34 24.94 6.11
C VAL A 553 -6.00 25.38 4.79
N LEU A 554 -7.22 25.91 4.88
CA LEU A 554 -8.00 26.39 3.73
C LEU A 554 -7.65 27.82 3.28
N GLY A 555 -6.77 28.50 4.00
CA GLY A 555 -6.28 29.82 3.61
C GLY A 555 -5.41 30.46 4.68
N GLY A 556 -4.59 31.42 4.25
CA GLY A 556 -3.78 32.21 5.15
C GLY A 556 -3.31 33.53 4.57
N THR A 557 -2.44 34.20 5.29
CA THR A 557 -1.79 35.45 4.87
C THR A 557 -0.34 35.43 5.32
N LEU A 558 0.58 35.63 4.37
CA LEU A 558 1.96 35.98 4.65
C LEU A 558 2.01 37.49 4.94
N THR A 559 2.37 37.87 6.16
CA THR A 559 2.62 39.26 6.55
C THR A 559 4.12 39.47 6.74
N PHE A 560 4.63 40.63 6.36
CA PHE A 560 6.05 40.95 6.31
C PHE A 560 6.43 42.11 7.24
N SER A 561 7.70 42.20 7.63
CA SER A 561 8.21 43.24 8.52
C SER A 561 8.11 44.68 7.99
N ASP A 562 7.91 44.85 6.68
CA ASP A 562 7.66 46.14 6.04
C ASP A 562 6.18 46.58 6.08
N GLY A 563 5.31 45.78 6.70
CA GLY A 563 3.86 46.01 6.80
C GLY A 563 3.07 45.53 5.59
N SER A 564 3.72 44.95 4.57
CA SER A 564 3.05 44.35 3.41
C SER A 564 2.48 42.97 3.72
N SER A 565 1.58 42.48 2.86
CA SER A 565 0.97 41.15 2.98
C SER A 565 0.71 40.50 1.62
N VAL A 566 0.68 39.17 1.59
CA VAL A 566 0.32 38.34 0.44
C VAL A 566 -0.69 37.27 0.90
N GLN A 567 -1.78 37.10 0.15
CA GLN A 567 -2.78 36.05 0.44
C GLN A 567 -2.24 34.68 0.05
N VAL A 568 -2.55 33.68 0.88
CA VAL A 568 -2.26 32.26 0.64
C VAL A 568 -3.60 31.55 0.44
N PRO A 569 -3.80 30.82 -0.66
CA PRO A 569 -5.01 30.02 -0.88
C PRO A 569 -5.03 28.79 0.04
N ALA A 570 -6.02 27.91 -0.12
CA ALA A 570 -5.99 26.60 0.51
C ALA A 570 -4.71 25.83 0.13
N LEU A 571 -4.08 25.22 1.13
CA LEU A 571 -2.95 24.32 0.96
C LEU A 571 -3.45 22.91 0.61
N SER A 572 -2.57 22.08 0.05
CA SER A 572 -2.90 20.70 -0.30
C SER A 572 -3.00 19.84 0.97
N ASN A 573 -4.17 19.23 1.20
CA ASN A 573 -4.43 18.37 2.37
C ASN A 573 -3.49 17.13 2.45
N GLY A 574 -2.91 16.73 1.31
CA GLY A 574 -1.89 15.67 1.25
C GLY A 574 -0.46 16.17 1.49
N GLY A 575 -0.27 17.34 2.09
CA GLY A 575 1.06 17.91 2.39
C GLY A 575 1.88 18.36 1.16
N ALA A 576 1.31 18.38 -0.04
CA ALA A 576 2.08 18.77 -1.24
C ALA A 576 2.55 20.24 -1.16
N VAL A 577 3.85 20.45 -1.38
CA VAL A 577 4.50 21.78 -1.28
C VAL A 577 3.89 22.78 -2.27
N GLN A 578 3.38 23.90 -1.75
CA GLN A 578 2.80 24.98 -2.53
C GLN A 578 3.65 26.27 -2.44
N ARG A 579 4.15 26.71 -3.60
CA ARG A 579 4.95 27.94 -3.71
C ARG A 579 4.10 29.19 -3.87
N ILE A 580 4.25 30.13 -2.96
CA ILE A 580 3.64 31.46 -2.97
C ILE A 580 4.69 32.48 -3.42
N THR A 581 4.61 32.94 -4.68
CA THR A 581 5.53 33.96 -5.22
C THR A 581 4.99 35.38 -5.04
N PHE A 582 5.89 36.35 -4.91
CA PHE A 582 5.54 37.76 -4.74
C PHE A 582 6.68 38.69 -5.18
N ALA A 583 6.37 39.98 -5.35
CA ALA A 583 7.40 40.98 -5.67
C ALA A 583 8.47 41.02 -4.57
N ALA A 584 9.73 40.94 -5.00
CA ALA A 584 10.91 40.85 -4.13
C ALA A 584 10.96 41.97 -3.10
N ARG A 585 11.19 41.62 -1.82
CA ARG A 585 11.23 42.55 -0.68
C ARG A 585 12.32 42.16 0.31
N SER A 586 12.89 43.15 1.00
CA SER A 586 13.91 42.92 2.03
C SER A 586 13.29 43.08 3.41
N VAL A 587 13.24 41.99 4.17
CA VAL A 587 12.44 41.87 5.41
C VAL A 587 13.26 41.25 6.53
N THR A 588 12.92 41.58 7.78
CA THR A 588 13.52 40.95 8.98
C THR A 588 12.65 39.84 9.54
N TRP A 589 11.38 39.72 9.11
CA TRP A 589 10.53 38.57 9.38
C TRP A 589 9.43 38.41 8.33
N VAL A 590 8.95 37.17 8.18
CA VAL A 590 7.71 36.81 7.50
C VAL A 590 6.90 35.89 8.41
N ARG A 591 5.60 36.18 8.54
CA ARG A 591 4.65 35.41 9.35
C ARG A 591 3.56 34.84 8.47
N PHE A 592 3.43 33.52 8.43
CA PHE A 592 2.24 32.87 7.93
C PHE A 592 1.18 32.85 9.04
N THR A 593 0.03 33.50 8.79
CA THR A 593 -1.13 33.48 9.68
C THR A 593 -2.28 32.78 8.98
N VAL A 594 -2.81 31.71 9.58
CA VAL A 594 -3.95 30.96 9.06
C VAL A 594 -5.21 31.84 9.15
N THR A 595 -5.98 31.92 8.06
CA THR A 595 -7.24 32.68 8.00
C THR A 595 -8.46 31.76 7.95
N SER A 596 -8.31 30.53 7.48
CA SER A 596 -9.35 29.49 7.50
C SER A 596 -8.75 28.08 7.54
N VAL A 597 -9.51 27.13 8.05
CA VAL A 597 -9.18 25.70 8.15
C VAL A 597 -10.40 24.87 7.75
N SER A 598 -10.23 23.57 7.51
CA SER A 598 -11.37 22.68 7.27
C SER A 598 -12.26 22.56 8.51
N GLY A 599 -13.51 22.11 8.33
CA GLY A 599 -14.40 21.84 9.47
C GLY A 599 -13.92 20.69 10.36
N GLY A 600 -13.12 19.77 9.81
CA GLY A 600 -12.53 18.65 10.53
C GLY A 600 -11.32 19.04 11.37
N THR A 601 -10.61 20.12 11.01
CA THR A 601 -9.32 20.48 11.62
C THR A 601 -9.41 20.55 13.14
N GLN A 602 -8.73 19.62 13.79
CA GLN A 602 -8.48 19.57 15.22
C GLN A 602 -7.29 20.46 15.56
N ASN A 603 -6.22 20.44 14.78
CA ASN A 603 -4.97 21.18 15.03
C ASN A 603 -4.46 21.86 13.76
N VAL A 604 -4.04 23.12 13.87
CA VAL A 604 -3.31 23.79 12.77
C VAL A 604 -1.85 23.36 12.81
N GLY A 605 -1.23 23.22 11.66
CA GLY A 605 0.21 23.10 11.58
C GLY A 605 0.72 23.25 10.16
N LEU A 606 1.98 22.87 9.94
CA LEU A 606 2.60 22.72 8.63
C LEU A 606 3.61 21.57 8.72
N ALA A 607 3.72 20.77 7.66
CA ALA A 607 4.86 19.89 7.49
C ALA A 607 6.13 20.72 7.21
N GLU A 608 6.04 21.78 6.38
CA GLU A 608 7.20 22.58 5.98
C GLU A 608 6.83 24.04 5.64
N ILE A 609 7.71 25.00 5.96
CA ILE A 609 7.71 26.38 5.46
C ILE A 609 9.13 26.81 5.04
N ARG A 610 9.34 27.13 3.75
CA ARG A 610 10.64 27.62 3.24
C ARG A 610 10.56 29.05 2.75
N ALA A 611 11.48 29.91 3.18
CA ALA A 611 11.63 31.26 2.66
C ALA A 611 12.73 31.30 1.60
N LEU A 612 12.38 31.81 0.41
CA LEU A 612 13.25 31.77 -0.76
C LEU A 612 13.69 33.19 -1.15
N SER A 613 15.00 33.41 -1.19
CA SER A 613 15.59 34.64 -1.70
C SER A 613 15.53 34.71 -3.22
N PRO A 614 15.25 35.90 -3.80
CA PRO A 614 15.33 36.11 -5.23
C PRO A 614 16.74 35.81 -5.67
N ALA A 615 16.84 35.01 -6.72
CA ALA A 615 18.12 34.59 -7.23
C ALA A 615 18.90 35.77 -7.84
N SER A 616 20.20 35.79 -7.63
CA SER A 616 21.10 36.89 -7.99
C SER A 616 21.12 37.18 -9.49
N SER A 617 20.20 38.02 -9.96
CA SER A 617 20.23 38.65 -11.27
C SER A 617 21.00 39.97 -11.19
N SER A 618 21.91 40.17 -12.12
CA SER A 618 22.69 41.40 -12.25
C SER A 618 21.85 42.54 -12.83
N GLY A 619 21.13 43.24 -11.95
CA GLY A 619 20.68 44.62 -12.16
C GLY A 619 19.28 44.83 -12.76
N GLY A 620 18.72 46.02 -12.50
CA GLY A 620 17.51 46.51 -13.17
C GLY A 620 16.34 46.89 -12.26
N THR A 621 16.53 47.81 -11.31
CA THR A 621 15.39 48.43 -10.59
C THR A 621 14.63 49.41 -11.50
N THR A 622 13.43 49.05 -11.94
CA THR A 622 12.51 49.95 -12.66
C THR A 622 11.34 50.32 -11.74
N PRO A 623 11.15 51.61 -11.39
CA PRO A 623 10.06 52.01 -10.49
C PRO A 623 8.69 51.99 -11.17
N THR A 624 7.69 51.49 -10.46
CA THR A 624 6.28 51.46 -10.89
C THR A 624 5.66 52.87 -10.84
N PRO A 625 4.89 53.32 -11.85
CA PRO A 625 4.25 54.63 -11.83
C PRO A 625 3.05 54.72 -10.87
N THR A 626 2.94 55.85 -10.18
CA THR A 626 1.85 56.19 -9.24
C THR A 626 0.50 56.35 -9.97
N PRO A 627 -0.62 55.83 -9.43
CA PRO A 627 -1.95 56.04 -10.02
C PRO A 627 -2.45 57.49 -9.86
N THR A 628 -2.94 58.07 -10.95
CA THR A 628 -3.56 59.40 -11.00
C THR A 628 -5.00 59.37 -10.45
N PRO A 629 -5.43 60.34 -9.61
CA PRO A 629 -6.80 60.37 -9.10
C PRO A 629 -7.83 60.72 -10.17
N THR A 630 -8.91 59.94 -10.25
CA THR A 630 -10.08 60.21 -11.12
C THR A 630 -11.09 61.11 -10.41
N PRO A 631 -11.58 62.19 -11.04
CA PRO A 631 -12.53 63.11 -10.40
C PRO A 631 -13.96 62.53 -10.28
N THR A 632 -14.60 62.82 -9.15
CA THR A 632 -15.98 62.41 -8.81
C THR A 632 -17.04 63.32 -9.45
N PRO A 633 -18.07 62.79 -10.13
CA PRO A 633 -19.28 63.53 -10.47
C PRO A 633 -20.36 63.47 -9.37
N THR A 634 -21.15 64.55 -9.31
CA THR A 634 -22.06 64.98 -8.23
C THR A 634 -23.36 64.16 -8.10
N PRO A 635 -23.94 64.00 -6.88
CA PRO A 635 -25.25 63.37 -6.69
C PRO A 635 -26.45 64.28 -7.03
N THR A 636 -27.55 63.67 -7.49
CA THR A 636 -28.84 64.29 -7.83
C THR A 636 -29.91 63.98 -6.74
N PRO A 637 -30.80 64.92 -6.36
CA PRO A 637 -31.71 64.72 -5.21
C PRO A 637 -33.08 64.05 -5.50
N THR A 638 -33.43 63.09 -4.63
CA THR A 638 -34.71 62.91 -3.86
C THR A 638 -36.06 62.77 -4.63
N PRO A 639 -36.92 61.76 -4.29
CA PRO A 639 -37.95 61.99 -3.27
C PRO A 639 -38.30 60.83 -2.27
N THR A 640 -38.58 61.27 -1.04
CA THR A 640 -39.38 60.80 0.11
C THR A 640 -40.08 59.41 0.15
N PRO A 641 -40.02 58.68 1.29
CA PRO A 641 -40.80 57.45 1.55
C PRO A 641 -42.20 57.68 2.20
N THR A 642 -43.09 56.70 2.01
CA THR A 642 -44.47 56.61 2.58
C THR A 642 -44.51 55.50 3.66
N PRO A 643 -45.29 55.63 4.76
CA PRO A 643 -45.17 54.76 5.93
C PRO A 643 -45.59 53.30 5.74
N THR A 644 -44.86 52.40 6.39
CA THR A 644 -45.12 50.94 6.47
C THR A 644 -45.96 50.59 7.70
N PRO A 645 -46.94 49.67 7.62
CA PRO A 645 -47.76 49.27 8.77
C PRO A 645 -47.04 48.36 9.78
N THR A 646 -47.54 48.39 11.02
CA THR A 646 -47.08 47.63 12.20
C THR A 646 -47.09 46.10 11.99
N PRO A 647 -46.07 45.35 12.45
CA PRO A 647 -46.08 43.89 12.39
C PRO A 647 -47.07 43.26 13.38
N THR A 648 -47.89 42.34 12.87
CA THR A 648 -48.71 41.38 13.62
C THR A 648 -47.81 40.37 14.34
N PRO A 649 -48.16 39.86 15.55
CA PRO A 649 -47.34 38.88 16.26
C PRO A 649 -47.06 37.61 15.44
N THR A 650 -45.78 37.26 15.35
CA THR A 650 -45.30 36.02 14.73
C THR A 650 -45.83 34.79 15.49
N PRO A 651 -46.38 33.77 14.82
CA PRO A 651 -46.73 32.51 15.48
C PRO A 651 -45.46 31.81 16.01
N ALA A 652 -45.60 31.02 17.07
CA ALA A 652 -44.49 30.25 17.62
C ALA A 652 -43.88 29.33 16.54
N PRO A 653 -42.54 29.24 16.40
CA PRO A 653 -41.94 28.50 15.31
C PRO A 653 -42.23 27.00 15.40
N GLY A 654 -42.54 26.40 14.25
CA GLY A 654 -42.61 24.95 14.10
C GLY A 654 -41.22 24.33 13.99
N LEU A 655 -41.11 23.02 14.23
CA LEU A 655 -39.87 22.29 13.98
C LEU A 655 -39.63 22.12 12.47
N ARG A 656 -38.38 22.31 12.03
CA ARG A 656 -37.91 22.07 10.67
C ARG A 656 -37.02 20.82 10.64
N ASP A 657 -37.29 19.92 9.69
CA ASP A 657 -36.40 18.78 9.40
C ASP A 657 -35.08 19.30 8.81
N VAL A 658 -33.96 18.87 9.40
CA VAL A 658 -32.59 19.21 8.98
C VAL A 658 -31.76 17.96 8.64
N THR A 659 -32.37 16.77 8.63
CA THR A 659 -31.71 15.47 8.41
C THR A 659 -30.97 15.44 7.08
N GLY A 660 -31.67 15.74 5.97
CA GLY A 660 -31.07 15.79 4.62
C GLY A 660 -30.10 16.95 4.35
N SER A 661 -29.71 17.71 5.39
CA SER A 661 -28.62 18.69 5.35
C SER A 661 -27.44 18.33 6.27
N ALA A 662 -27.51 17.15 6.92
CA ALA A 662 -26.40 16.56 7.65
C ALA A 662 -25.60 15.63 6.74
N THR A 663 -24.31 15.49 7.02
CA THR A 663 -23.49 14.37 6.57
C THR A 663 -23.51 13.30 7.67
N PRO A 664 -24.00 12.08 7.40
CA PRO A 664 -23.97 10.98 8.36
C PRO A 664 -22.58 10.33 8.40
N THR A 665 -22.11 9.95 9.60
CA THR A 665 -20.91 9.14 9.81
C THR A 665 -21.15 8.09 10.90
N ALA A 666 -20.46 6.97 10.85
CA ALA A 666 -20.60 5.89 11.84
C ALA A 666 -19.23 5.32 12.23
N ILE A 667 -19.22 4.53 13.31
CA ILE A 667 -18.03 3.79 13.75
C ILE A 667 -17.56 2.74 12.73
N ALA A 668 -18.51 2.16 11.99
CA ALA A 668 -18.31 1.11 10.99
C ALA A 668 -19.55 1.05 10.08
N ASP A 669 -19.38 0.46 8.90
CA ASP A 669 -20.42 0.23 7.89
C ASP A 669 -20.38 -1.21 7.40
N ASN A 670 -21.51 -1.70 6.87
CA ASN A 670 -21.58 -2.98 6.16
C ASN A 670 -21.91 -2.78 4.67
N PRO A 671 -20.93 -2.37 3.84
CA PRO A 671 -21.15 -2.16 2.42
C PRO A 671 -21.44 -3.47 1.65
N ALA A 672 -21.01 -4.63 2.17
CA ALA A 672 -21.21 -5.93 1.53
C ALA A 672 -22.71 -6.29 1.38
N ASP A 673 -23.52 -5.99 2.40
CA ASP A 673 -24.98 -6.17 2.37
C ASP A 673 -25.75 -4.87 2.04
N GLY A 674 -25.06 -3.82 1.61
CA GLY A 674 -25.65 -2.50 1.29
C GLY A 674 -26.11 -1.68 2.51
N GLN A 675 -25.75 -2.11 3.72
CA GLN A 675 -26.17 -1.58 5.02
C GLN A 675 -25.26 -0.45 5.53
N THR A 676 -25.14 0.63 4.75
CA THR A 676 -24.23 1.76 5.03
C THR A 676 -24.91 2.89 5.80
N VAL A 677 -24.14 3.75 6.46
CA VAL A 677 -24.65 4.85 7.30
C VAL A 677 -25.52 5.85 6.54
N ALA A 678 -25.33 5.95 5.22
CA ALA A 678 -26.19 6.73 4.34
C ALA A 678 -27.66 6.25 4.36
N LYS A 679 -27.91 4.97 4.63
CA LYS A 679 -29.25 4.38 4.72
C LYS A 679 -30.02 4.83 5.96
N ALA A 680 -29.32 5.09 7.06
CA ALA A 680 -29.95 5.62 8.27
C ALA A 680 -30.53 7.04 8.11
N VAL A 681 -30.36 7.71 6.97
CA VAL A 681 -30.90 9.06 6.71
C VAL A 681 -31.58 9.18 5.34
N ASP A 682 -31.87 8.05 4.66
CA ASP A 682 -32.39 8.05 3.29
C ASP A 682 -33.91 8.32 3.18
N GLY A 683 -34.61 8.32 4.32
CA GLY A 683 -36.05 8.54 4.41
C GLY A 683 -36.89 7.27 4.54
N VAL A 684 -36.28 6.08 4.55
CA VAL A 684 -36.95 4.77 4.57
C VAL A 684 -36.84 4.11 5.96
N VAL A 685 -37.98 3.72 6.54
CA VAL A 685 -38.05 3.16 7.90
C VAL A 685 -38.18 1.62 7.92
N SER A 686 -38.41 0.99 6.76
CA SER A 686 -38.89 -0.41 6.72
C SER A 686 -37.87 -1.48 7.14
N GLY A 687 -36.57 -1.21 7.01
CA GLY A 687 -35.44 -2.04 7.48
C GLY A 687 -35.51 -3.55 7.21
N HIS A 688 -34.60 -4.32 7.82
CA HIS A 688 -34.70 -5.78 7.84
C HIS A 688 -35.86 -6.20 8.76
N PRO A 689 -36.75 -7.13 8.34
CA PRO A 689 -36.61 -8.06 7.21
C PRO A 689 -37.27 -7.62 5.89
N VAL A 690 -37.91 -6.45 5.82
CA VAL A 690 -38.67 -6.01 4.62
C VAL A 690 -37.75 -5.57 3.49
N ASP A 691 -36.76 -4.73 3.82
CA ASP A 691 -35.67 -4.30 2.96
C ASP A 691 -34.41 -4.08 3.82
N HIS A 692 -33.56 -5.10 3.88
CA HIS A 692 -32.31 -5.04 4.63
C HIS A 692 -31.29 -4.06 4.04
N THR A 693 -31.51 -3.55 2.83
CA THR A 693 -30.65 -2.53 2.21
C THR A 693 -31.11 -1.11 2.52
N ALA A 694 -32.22 -0.95 3.26
CA ALA A 694 -32.78 0.33 3.71
C ALA A 694 -32.61 0.52 5.23
N GLU A 695 -31.43 0.16 5.74
CA GLU A 695 -31.00 0.36 7.12
C GLU A 695 -29.47 0.44 7.17
N TRP A 696 -28.92 1.07 8.21
CA TRP A 696 -27.52 0.94 8.58
C TRP A 696 -27.38 -0.16 9.62
N ALA A 697 -26.36 -1.02 9.50
CA ALA A 697 -26.07 -2.05 10.50
C ALA A 697 -24.56 -2.33 10.59
N VAL A 698 -24.10 -2.63 11.81
CA VAL A 698 -22.74 -3.03 12.13
C VAL A 698 -22.75 -4.51 12.54
N PRO A 699 -22.19 -5.42 11.71
CA PRO A 699 -22.07 -6.83 12.02
C PRO A 699 -21.40 -7.08 13.36
N TRP A 700 -21.97 -7.98 14.17
CA TRP A 700 -21.46 -8.33 15.52
C TRP A 700 -21.42 -7.15 16.52
N GLY A 701 -22.05 -6.02 16.18
CA GLY A 701 -22.07 -4.80 16.98
C GLY A 701 -22.76 -4.97 18.35
N ARG A 702 -22.28 -4.23 19.35
CA ARG A 702 -22.83 -4.21 20.73
C ARG A 702 -22.90 -2.77 21.26
N THR A 703 -22.65 -2.58 22.55
CA THR A 703 -22.52 -1.25 23.19
C THR A 703 -21.29 -0.51 22.70
N GLY A 704 -21.36 0.81 22.57
CA GLY A 704 -20.28 1.67 22.07
C GLY A 704 -20.32 1.92 20.56
N ILE A 705 -21.19 1.22 19.84
CA ILE A 705 -21.48 1.50 18.43
C ILE A 705 -22.18 2.86 18.32
N TRP A 706 -21.77 3.68 17.35
CA TRP A 706 -22.29 5.04 17.20
C TRP A 706 -22.50 5.47 15.76
N ILE A 707 -23.46 6.37 15.59
CA ILE A 707 -23.76 7.15 14.39
C ILE A 707 -23.80 8.64 14.76
N GLN A 708 -23.30 9.49 13.88
CA GLN A 708 -23.25 10.94 14.05
C GLN A 708 -23.82 11.65 12.82
N LEU A 709 -24.53 12.75 13.05
CA LEU A 709 -25.02 13.66 12.02
C LEU A 709 -24.27 14.99 12.16
N ASP A 710 -23.58 15.42 11.11
CA ASP A 710 -22.77 16.64 11.05
C ASP A 710 -23.36 17.69 10.10
N TRP A 711 -23.59 18.92 10.56
CA TRP A 711 -24.09 20.04 9.76
C TRP A 711 -22.98 21.05 9.48
N ALA A 712 -22.87 21.48 8.22
CA ALA A 712 -21.90 22.49 7.77
C ALA A 712 -22.08 23.89 8.41
N ALA A 713 -23.21 24.15 9.06
CA ALA A 713 -23.47 25.33 9.88
C ALA A 713 -24.26 24.92 11.14
N PRO A 714 -24.11 25.62 12.27
CA PRO A 714 -24.86 25.31 13.48
C PRO A 714 -26.38 25.34 13.24
N VAL A 715 -27.07 24.30 13.69
CA VAL A 715 -28.54 24.21 13.67
C VAL A 715 -29.07 24.24 15.09
N ALA A 716 -30.23 24.90 15.31
CA ALA A 716 -30.92 24.96 16.59
C ALA A 716 -31.66 23.65 16.90
N LEU A 717 -30.93 22.53 16.93
CA LEU A 717 -31.44 21.18 17.10
C LEU A 717 -32.25 21.04 18.39
N GLN A 718 -33.46 20.50 18.30
CA GLN A 718 -34.39 20.39 19.44
C GLN A 718 -34.95 18.96 19.61
N ARG A 719 -34.93 18.16 18.54
CA ARG A 719 -35.49 16.80 18.53
C ARG A 719 -34.63 15.88 17.67
N ILE A 720 -34.47 14.65 18.16
CA ILE A 720 -34.03 13.49 17.38
C ILE A 720 -35.14 12.44 17.39
N VAL A 721 -35.36 11.76 16.27
CA VAL A 721 -36.23 10.59 16.15
C VAL A 721 -35.37 9.43 15.67
N LEU A 722 -35.39 8.32 16.41
CA LEU A 722 -34.62 7.11 16.12
C LEU A 722 -35.58 5.96 15.82
N HIS A 723 -35.26 5.15 14.82
CA HIS A 723 -35.95 3.92 14.48
C HIS A 723 -34.97 2.76 14.57
N ASP A 724 -35.27 1.77 15.41
CA ASP A 724 -34.47 0.55 15.50
C ASP A 724 -34.59 -0.29 14.22
N ARG A 725 -33.82 -1.37 14.13
CA ARG A 725 -33.97 -2.38 13.09
C ARG A 725 -35.22 -3.23 13.38
N PRO A 726 -36.21 -3.34 12.47
CA PRO A 726 -37.52 -3.93 12.78
C PRO A 726 -37.53 -5.47 12.75
N ASN A 727 -36.67 -6.12 13.54
CA ASN A 727 -36.51 -7.57 13.57
C ASN A 727 -36.51 -8.17 14.99
N SER A 728 -36.65 -9.49 15.14
CA SER A 728 -36.80 -10.14 16.46
C SER A 728 -35.51 -10.27 17.28
N ASP A 729 -34.36 -10.11 16.63
CA ASP A 729 -33.07 -10.53 17.15
C ASP A 729 -32.29 -9.30 17.65
N ASP A 730 -32.29 -8.22 16.88
CA ASP A 730 -31.50 -7.02 17.10
C ASP A 730 -32.30 -5.86 17.72
N GLN A 731 -32.00 -5.51 18.98
CA GLN A 731 -32.64 -4.37 19.67
C GLN A 731 -31.62 -3.50 20.43
N ILE A 732 -31.76 -2.18 20.30
CA ILE A 732 -31.05 -1.18 21.11
C ILE A 732 -31.89 -0.82 22.35
N THR A 733 -31.46 -1.27 23.52
CA THR A 733 -32.18 -1.09 24.78
C THR A 733 -31.82 0.20 25.53
N SER A 734 -30.69 0.84 25.20
CA SER A 734 -30.40 2.22 25.60
C SER A 734 -29.28 2.85 24.77
N GLY A 735 -29.22 4.18 24.76
CA GLY A 735 -28.12 4.94 24.18
C GLY A 735 -27.98 6.33 24.78
N THR A 736 -27.06 7.12 24.24
CA THR A 736 -26.84 8.53 24.61
C THR A 736 -26.65 9.37 23.36
N LEU A 737 -27.40 10.47 23.26
CA LEU A 737 -27.11 11.56 22.33
C LEU A 737 -26.07 12.48 22.96
N THR A 738 -24.90 12.60 22.34
CA THR A 738 -23.89 13.61 22.66
C THR A 738 -23.92 14.71 21.61
N PHE A 739 -23.74 15.96 22.01
CA PHE A 739 -23.85 17.12 21.13
C PHE A 739 -22.51 17.84 21.02
N SER A 740 -22.31 18.63 19.96
CA SER A 740 -21.08 19.40 19.72
C SER A 740 -20.74 20.43 20.79
N ASP A 741 -21.70 20.81 21.64
CA ASP A 741 -21.50 21.68 22.81
C ASP A 741 -21.05 20.92 24.07
N GLY A 742 -20.81 19.61 23.95
CA GLY A 742 -20.43 18.70 25.04
C GLY A 742 -21.60 18.25 25.92
N SER A 743 -22.82 18.75 25.69
CA SER A 743 -24.00 18.28 26.42
C SER A 743 -24.41 16.86 26.00
N GLN A 744 -25.21 16.21 26.83
CA GLN A 744 -25.71 14.86 26.58
C GLN A 744 -27.20 14.72 26.93
N VAL A 745 -27.89 13.79 26.26
CA VAL A 745 -29.26 13.36 26.56
C VAL A 745 -29.32 11.84 26.50
N ALA A 746 -29.73 11.20 27.59
CA ALA A 746 -29.94 9.75 27.62
C ALA A 746 -31.15 9.36 26.76
N VAL A 747 -31.00 8.24 26.04
CA VAL A 747 -32.03 7.64 25.19
C VAL A 747 -32.39 6.28 25.80
N GLY A 748 -33.67 6.08 26.09
CA GLY A 748 -34.17 4.77 26.52
C GLY A 748 -34.34 3.81 25.35
N GLU A 749 -34.85 2.61 25.65
CA GLU A 749 -35.15 1.55 24.68
C GLU A 749 -35.81 2.05 23.38
N LEU A 750 -35.25 1.65 22.25
CA LEU A 750 -35.87 1.83 20.94
C LEU A 750 -36.90 0.69 20.71
N PRO A 751 -38.07 0.98 20.13
CA PRO A 751 -39.04 -0.05 19.80
C PRO A 751 -38.50 -1.06 18.79
N ASN A 752 -38.51 -2.34 19.17
CA ASN A 752 -38.01 -3.46 18.36
C ASN A 752 -38.81 -3.72 17.07
N ASP A 753 -39.95 -3.05 16.89
CA ASP A 753 -40.75 -3.07 15.66
C ASP A 753 -40.36 -1.94 14.68
N GLY A 754 -39.26 -1.23 14.94
CA GLY A 754 -38.80 -0.08 14.16
C GLY A 754 -39.70 1.16 14.31
N SER A 755 -40.66 1.17 15.24
CA SER A 755 -41.49 2.36 15.47
C SER A 755 -40.72 3.50 16.14
N ALA A 756 -41.15 4.74 15.88
CA ALA A 756 -40.38 5.94 16.17
C ALA A 756 -40.14 6.19 17.67
N ARG A 757 -38.88 6.21 18.11
CA ARG A 757 -38.48 6.78 19.40
C ARG A 757 -38.16 8.27 19.23
N THR A 758 -39.08 9.14 19.66
CA THR A 758 -38.83 10.59 19.72
C THR A 758 -38.09 10.98 21.01
N VAL A 759 -37.03 11.77 20.87
CA VAL A 759 -36.22 12.33 21.96
C VAL A 759 -36.22 13.85 21.82
N ASP A 760 -37.04 14.52 22.63
CA ASP A 760 -37.13 15.98 22.72
C ASP A 760 -36.18 16.53 23.78
N PHE A 761 -35.57 17.68 23.51
CA PHE A 761 -34.70 18.41 24.44
C PHE A 761 -34.83 19.92 24.27
N THR A 762 -34.25 20.70 25.19
CA THR A 762 -34.12 22.16 25.01
C THR A 762 -33.25 22.43 23.78
N ALA A 763 -33.71 23.31 22.89
CA ALA A 763 -33.01 23.59 21.63
C ALA A 763 -31.55 24.02 21.87
N ARG A 764 -30.62 23.39 21.15
CA ARG A 764 -29.16 23.62 21.25
C ARG A 764 -28.63 24.02 19.88
N ASN A 765 -27.77 25.03 19.83
CA ASN A 765 -27.16 25.45 18.57
C ASN A 765 -25.88 24.65 18.32
N VAL A 766 -26.00 23.56 17.57
CA VAL A 766 -24.99 22.48 17.46
C VAL A 766 -24.59 22.24 16.01
N THR A 767 -23.33 21.86 15.78
CA THR A 767 -22.83 21.44 14.47
C THR A 767 -22.86 19.93 14.31
N TRP A 768 -22.95 19.13 15.38
CA TRP A 768 -23.16 17.70 15.29
C TRP A 768 -23.92 17.12 16.48
N VAL A 769 -24.52 15.96 16.26
CA VAL A 769 -25.10 15.09 17.29
C VAL A 769 -24.72 13.64 17.01
N ARG A 770 -24.22 12.93 18.03
CA ARG A 770 -23.84 11.51 17.97
C ARG A 770 -24.76 10.69 18.86
N PHE A 771 -25.41 9.69 18.30
CA PHE A 771 -26.07 8.63 19.05
C PHE A 771 -25.10 7.47 19.27
N THR A 772 -24.82 7.12 20.53
CA THR A 772 -23.99 5.97 20.91
C THR A 772 -24.83 4.97 21.70
N THR A 773 -24.77 3.68 21.35
CA THR A 773 -25.47 2.62 22.09
C THR A 773 -24.82 2.35 23.45
N THR A 774 -25.64 2.26 24.49
CA THR A 774 -25.20 1.95 25.86
C THR A 774 -25.80 0.64 26.39
N GLY A 775 -26.77 0.06 25.67
CA GLY A 775 -27.32 -1.26 25.93
C GLY A 775 -28.00 -1.83 24.70
N VAL A 776 -27.95 -3.15 24.56
CA VAL A 776 -28.62 -3.94 23.50
C VAL A 776 -29.34 -5.14 24.15
N SER A 777 -30.22 -5.83 23.42
CA SER A 777 -30.81 -7.08 23.92
C SER A 777 -29.80 -8.24 23.89
N ASN A 778 -30.08 -9.32 24.61
CA ASN A 778 -29.22 -10.51 24.63
C ASN A 778 -29.22 -11.29 23.30
N SER A 779 -30.23 -11.07 22.44
CA SER A 779 -30.34 -11.67 21.12
C SER A 779 -29.60 -10.89 20.04
N THR A 780 -29.18 -9.64 20.32
CA THR A 780 -28.63 -8.74 19.29
C THR A 780 -27.34 -9.31 18.71
N ILE A 781 -27.36 -9.49 17.39
CA ILE A 781 -26.25 -9.91 16.55
C ILE A 781 -25.63 -8.67 15.91
N ASN A 782 -26.44 -7.75 15.34
CA ASN A 782 -25.96 -6.59 14.60
C ASN A 782 -26.69 -5.30 15.04
N VAL A 783 -25.94 -4.35 15.58
CA VAL A 783 -26.48 -3.04 16.01
C VAL A 783 -26.62 -2.11 14.81
N GLY A 784 -27.74 -1.38 14.74
CA GLY A 784 -27.94 -0.41 13.67
C GLY A 784 -29.22 0.39 13.84
N LEU A 785 -29.62 1.12 12.81
CA LEU A 785 -30.87 1.89 12.76
C LEU A 785 -31.45 1.76 11.35
N SER A 786 -32.76 1.63 11.26
CA SER A 786 -33.45 1.82 9.97
C SER A 786 -33.46 3.29 9.56
N GLU A 787 -33.65 4.21 10.52
CA GLU A 787 -33.75 5.65 10.25
C GLU A 787 -33.36 6.49 11.49
N VAL A 788 -32.71 7.63 11.29
CA VAL A 788 -32.53 8.71 12.26
C VAL A 788 -32.87 10.06 11.64
N ARG A 789 -33.83 10.79 12.25
CA ARG A 789 -34.23 12.13 11.81
C ARG A 789 -33.96 13.21 12.86
N ALA A 790 -33.51 14.35 12.38
CA ALA A 790 -33.07 15.49 13.18
C ALA A 790 -33.91 16.74 12.87
N TRP A 791 -34.41 17.39 13.91
CA TRP A 791 -35.34 18.51 13.80
C TRP A 791 -34.87 19.72 14.62
N ALA A 792 -34.74 20.86 13.96
CA ALA A 792 -34.35 22.13 14.55
C ALA A 792 -35.58 23.02 14.86
N ALA A 793 -35.45 23.91 15.83
CA ALA A 793 -36.39 25.02 16.02
C ALA A 793 -36.36 25.94 14.77
N GLY A 794 -37.54 26.29 14.25
CA GLY A 794 -37.71 27.15 13.07
C GLY A 794 -37.67 28.65 13.34
#